data_AF-A0A2J8P4P0-F1
#
_entry.id   AF-A0A2J8P4P0-F1
#
_cell.length_a   1.000
_cell.length_b   1.000
_cell.length_c   1.000
_cell.angle_alpha   90.00
_cell.angle_beta   90.00
_cell.angle_gamma   90.00
#
_symmetry.space_group_name_H-M   'P 1'
#
loop_
_entity.id
_entity.type
_entity.pdbx_description
1 polymer ?
#
loop_
_entity_poly.entity_id
_entity_poly.type
_entity_poly.pdbx_seq_one_letter_code
_entity_poly.pdbx_strand_id
1 'polypeptide(L)'
;MTTIHSRQMLQEHVSMEFSSSTTHVQTFSQTTKIVGEEVVRRKSSSIVEFFSLVTRSSNIPAGDSVPEFVEKPQPVTAPEGDKAVFRARVQGNPKPHISWKRESGIPIKESAKIFYDSINKEHVLKLEPLTSDDSDNYKCIASNDHADAIYTVSLLVTEGQEKMDFKKMLKKRAPPAPKKKQKKVANEKEMLEILSKVPKKDFEKVCMEYGFTDFRGLLRKLKEMKKKVEVEAIRILKPLEDKETKVDTTVVFDCIMELKDPNVKMIWIKGTEPLRIQYSLGKYDVKQMGTKYMLVISNVNMNDAGIYSLSVGDKRMSAELTVLDEPLKFLGEMKPVKVTERQTAVFEIRLSKKEPNFVWKFNGKELKRDDKYEITVSEDGLTHTLKIKDARLSDSGEFSAEAGNLVQKAQLTIDRIPIKFVSNLKNVRVKERSRACLECELTSKDVTLRWKKDGQLLMHGTKYSMNHEGKRAELIIEDAQLSDGGEYTVVAIQDGDPTEYYSTAIVTVEERLATVKSGMSDVHAATGSPAELCVVLNDEKVEGVWLKDGKEITDLPGVQIVKQGAVHKLIFPSMGPEHEGKYTFRAKGAESEASVFIADPPTIDPSVLEALAAHPITVKVGHTAHIKVPFRGKPLPKVTWYKDGMEVTEEERVSMERGEDQALLTISNCVREDSGLILLKLKNDHGSATATLHLSVLDRPKPPQGRVEFLELSGSCVHMKWKAPKDNGGRPVTQFIVERRAVGKKSWIKIGEVDGKVTNFSTNKVEEGKAYQFRILAVNSEGVSDPLETEEVFAGNPIEPPGFASQPQVTDVTKEAVTITWNAPTQDGGAPVLGYIVERRKKGSNLWVPVNKDPIQGTKCTVDGLLEDTEYEFRVIAVNKAGPGQPSVPSSSVVAKDPVKPPGLVQDLHVSDSSNSSISLAWREPAEGDPPSGYILEMRAEDTKEWSKCTKIPISGTCYTVGGLTERQKYFFRIRAVNEAGVGEPVELDEGVRAMPPPGLTTT
;
A
#
# COMPACT_ATOMS: atom_id res chain seq x y z
N MET A 1 -16.23 -31.87 27.63
CA MET A 1 -17.40 -32.57 27.05
C MET A 1 -18.28 -31.52 26.38
N THR A 2 -18.96 -31.86 25.26
CA THR A 2 -20.23 -31.26 24.72
C THR A 2 -20.40 -29.73 24.62
N THR A 3 -21.03 -29.12 23.59
CA THR A 3 -21.48 -29.52 22.24
C THR A 3 -21.77 -28.25 21.43
N ILE A 4 -21.64 -28.35 20.10
CA ILE A 4 -22.08 -27.43 19.04
C ILE A 4 -23.37 -26.64 19.34
N HIS A 5 -23.39 -25.33 19.04
CA HIS A 5 -24.53 -24.70 18.33
C HIS A 5 -24.14 -23.43 17.54
N SER A 6 -24.98 -23.07 16.57
CA SER A 6 -24.81 -21.96 15.62
C SER A 6 -26.17 -21.40 15.19
N ARG A 7 -26.18 -20.21 14.53
CA ARG A 7 -27.31 -19.35 14.06
C ARG A 7 -27.47 -18.04 14.86
N GLN A 8 -28.00 -16.94 14.30
CA GLN A 8 -27.93 -16.37 12.93
C GLN A 8 -28.59 -14.97 12.95
N MET A 9 -28.15 -14.06 12.06
CA MET A 9 -28.84 -12.84 11.59
C MET A 9 -29.44 -11.85 12.61
N LEU A 10 -28.99 -10.59 12.54
CA LEU A 10 -29.83 -9.50 12.01
C LEU A 10 -29.00 -8.24 11.68
N GLN A 11 -29.50 -7.43 10.74
CA GLN A 11 -29.07 -6.04 10.48
C GLN A 11 -29.70 -5.13 11.58
N GLU A 12 -29.41 -3.83 11.74
CA GLU A 12 -28.80 -2.84 10.83
C GLU A 12 -28.32 -1.62 11.63
N HIS A 13 -27.23 -0.96 11.23
CA HIS A 13 -27.18 0.51 11.02
C HIS A 13 -25.77 0.98 10.60
N VAL A 14 -25.74 1.97 9.71
CA VAL A 14 -24.53 2.72 9.32
C VAL A 14 -24.60 4.12 9.93
N SER A 15 -23.49 4.58 10.51
CA SER A 15 -23.16 5.99 10.71
C SER A 15 -21.67 6.18 10.42
N MET A 16 -21.32 7.18 9.61
CA MET A 16 -19.94 7.54 9.28
C MET A 16 -19.47 8.71 10.15
N GLU A 17 -18.20 8.72 10.53
CA GLU A 17 -17.47 9.97 10.71
C GLU A 17 -15.97 9.78 10.41
N PHE A 18 -15.29 10.86 10.04
CA PHE A 18 -13.97 10.87 9.40
C PHE A 18 -12.93 11.58 10.27
N SER A 19 -11.73 11.01 10.43
CA SER A 19 -10.54 11.81 10.78
C SER A 19 -9.21 11.16 10.35
N SER A 20 -8.65 11.69 9.25
CA SER A 20 -7.21 11.83 8.96
C SER A 20 -6.21 10.74 9.38
N SER A 21 -5.74 9.96 8.41
CA SER A 21 -4.43 9.29 8.46
C SER A 21 -3.34 10.15 7.80
N THR A 22 -2.17 10.28 8.44
CA THR A 22 -1.10 11.19 7.97
C THR A 22 -0.20 10.49 6.94
N THR A 23 -0.02 11.08 5.76
CA THR A 23 0.87 10.55 4.72
C THR A 23 2.32 10.97 4.96
N HIS A 24 3.24 10.02 5.16
CA HIS A 24 4.67 10.31 5.19
C HIS A 24 5.23 10.48 3.77
N VAL A 25 5.82 11.64 3.50
CA VAL A 25 6.59 11.90 2.27
C VAL A 25 8.08 11.80 2.58
N GLN A 26 8.79 10.87 1.93
CA GLN A 26 10.25 10.87 1.91
C GLN A 26 10.76 11.63 0.69
N THR A 27 11.38 12.78 0.92
CA THR A 27 12.10 13.56 -0.10
C THR A 27 13.60 13.51 0.15
N PHE A 28 14.36 12.94 -0.78
CA PHE A 28 15.80 13.16 -0.86
C PHE A 28 16.06 14.46 -1.62
N SER A 29 16.81 15.37 -1.00
CA SER A 29 17.31 16.58 -1.65
C SER A 29 18.81 16.71 -1.42
N GLN A 30 19.54 17.08 -2.47
CA GLN A 30 20.90 17.62 -2.36
C GLN A 30 20.87 19.06 -2.88
N THR A 31 21.52 19.96 -2.13
CA THR A 31 21.41 21.40 -2.35
C THR A 31 22.74 21.98 -2.83
N THR A 32 22.71 22.74 -3.91
CA THR A 32 23.83 23.61 -4.31
C THR A 32 23.30 25.02 -4.56
N LYS A 33 23.86 26.03 -3.86
CA LYS A 33 23.48 27.44 -4.01
C LYS A 33 24.31 28.11 -5.12
N ILE A 34 23.66 28.90 -5.98
CA ILE A 34 24.24 30.07 -6.66
C ILE A 34 23.21 31.20 -6.61
N VAL A 35 23.67 32.45 -6.56
CA VAL A 35 22.86 33.69 -6.60
C VAL A 35 23.55 34.65 -7.59
N GLY A 36 22.79 35.34 -8.45
CA GLY A 36 23.32 36.43 -9.29
C GLY A 36 22.66 36.59 -10.67
N GLU A 37 21.79 37.59 -10.77
CA GLU A 37 21.54 38.51 -11.90
C GLU A 37 21.52 38.03 -13.38
N GLU A 38 20.28 37.99 -13.90
CA GLU A 38 19.78 38.73 -15.09
C GLU A 38 20.15 38.40 -16.58
N VAL A 39 19.12 38.60 -17.42
CA VAL A 39 19.04 38.68 -18.90
C VAL A 39 19.63 37.56 -19.78
N VAL A 40 18.74 36.75 -20.38
CA VAL A 40 18.56 36.53 -21.85
C VAL A 40 17.64 35.31 -22.07
N ARG A 41 16.66 35.42 -23.00
CA ARG A 41 15.79 34.29 -23.39
C ARG A 41 16.55 33.23 -24.22
N ARG A 42 16.87 32.07 -23.64
CA ARG A 42 17.02 30.79 -24.36
C ARG A 42 16.41 29.66 -23.52
N LYS A 43 15.56 28.82 -24.11
CA LYS A 43 15.05 27.61 -23.44
C LYS A 43 16.17 26.56 -23.37
N SER A 44 16.85 26.45 -22.23
CA SER A 44 17.73 25.32 -21.93
C SER A 44 16.91 24.14 -21.43
N SER A 45 16.49 23.25 -22.34
CA SER A 45 15.76 22.03 -22.00
C SER A 45 16.70 21.00 -21.36
N SER A 46 16.77 21.00 -20.03
CA SER A 46 17.32 19.88 -19.26
C SER A 46 16.48 18.62 -19.52
N ILE A 47 17.13 17.49 -19.81
CA ILE A 47 16.47 16.18 -19.84
C ILE A 47 15.94 15.86 -18.43
N VAL A 48 14.69 15.43 -18.33
CA VAL A 48 14.04 15.09 -17.06
C VAL A 48 13.62 13.63 -17.06
N GLU A 49 14.14 12.89 -16.09
CA GLU A 49 13.63 11.59 -15.63
C GLU A 49 13.30 11.71 -14.14
N PHE A 50 12.07 11.39 -13.74
CA PHE A 50 11.65 11.46 -12.33
C PHE A 50 10.63 10.38 -11.99
N PHE A 51 10.86 9.68 -10.88
CA PHE A 51 10.00 8.61 -10.37
C PHE A 51 9.35 8.99 -9.04
N SER A 52 8.07 8.66 -8.87
CA SER A 52 7.39 8.68 -7.58
C SER A 52 6.44 7.49 -7.42
N LEU A 53 6.25 7.04 -6.18
CA LEU A 53 5.32 5.99 -5.79
C LEU A 53 4.34 6.56 -4.76
N VAL A 54 3.05 6.32 -4.94
CA VAL A 54 1.98 6.76 -4.04
C VAL A 54 1.21 5.52 -3.58
N THR A 55 1.46 5.07 -2.36
CA THR A 55 0.80 3.90 -1.77
C THR A 55 -0.59 4.24 -1.21
N ARG A 56 -1.55 3.34 -1.42
CA ARG A 56 -2.94 3.43 -0.93
C ARG A 56 -3.15 2.72 0.40
N SER A 57 -2.33 1.69 0.68
CA SER A 57 -2.29 0.93 1.92
C SER A 57 -0.84 0.75 2.38
N SER A 58 -0.61 0.66 3.69
CA SER A 58 0.67 0.23 4.27
C SER A 58 0.79 -1.29 4.39
N ASN A 59 -0.34 -2.00 4.38
CA ASN A 59 -0.41 -3.46 4.46
C ASN A 59 -0.84 -4.01 3.11
N ILE A 60 0.06 -4.73 2.43
CA ILE A 60 -0.17 -5.43 1.18
C ILE A 60 -0.35 -6.92 1.50
N PRO A 61 -1.39 -7.62 1.00
CA PRO A 61 -1.59 -9.05 1.25
C PRO A 61 -0.42 -9.92 0.77
N ALA A 62 -0.17 -11.04 1.44
CA ALA A 62 0.89 -11.97 1.08
C ALA A 62 0.64 -12.59 -0.31
N GLY A 63 1.44 -12.18 -1.30
CA GLY A 63 1.32 -12.56 -2.71
C GLY A 63 1.00 -11.38 -3.64
N ASP A 64 0.52 -10.26 -3.10
CA ASP A 64 0.31 -9.01 -3.84
C ASP A 64 1.57 -8.14 -3.84
N SER A 65 1.65 -7.21 -4.79
CA SER A 65 2.76 -6.26 -4.95
C SER A 65 2.32 -4.97 -5.65
N VAL A 66 2.89 -3.86 -5.22
CA VAL A 66 2.71 -2.53 -5.85
C VAL A 66 3.29 -2.50 -7.29
N PRO A 67 2.85 -1.57 -8.14
CA PRO A 67 3.36 -1.48 -9.51
C PRO A 67 4.84 -1.06 -9.53
N GLU A 68 5.66 -1.74 -10.33
CA GLU A 68 7.10 -1.47 -10.45
C GLU A 68 7.55 -1.44 -11.92
N PHE A 69 8.31 -0.41 -12.29
CA PHE A 69 8.89 -0.26 -13.63
C PHE A 69 10.17 -1.09 -13.79
N VAL A 70 10.00 -2.31 -14.28
CA VAL A 70 11.08 -3.22 -14.72
C VAL A 70 11.89 -2.59 -15.86
N GLU A 71 11.23 -1.83 -16.74
CA GLU A 71 11.88 -1.06 -17.81
C GLU A 71 11.23 0.33 -17.91
N LYS A 72 12.09 1.35 -17.93
CA LYS A 72 11.71 2.75 -17.69
C LYS A 72 11.71 3.55 -19.00
N PRO A 73 10.67 4.35 -19.27
CA PRO A 73 10.63 5.26 -20.41
C PRO A 73 11.90 6.12 -20.53
N GLN A 74 12.56 6.04 -21.68
CA GLN A 74 13.77 6.80 -21.98
C GLN A 74 13.43 8.14 -22.65
N PRO A 75 14.10 9.25 -22.31
CA PRO A 75 13.94 10.55 -22.96
C PRO A 75 14.16 10.48 -24.47
N VAL A 76 13.39 11.29 -25.21
CA VAL A 76 13.46 11.35 -26.67
C VAL A 76 13.75 12.77 -27.12
N THR A 77 14.74 12.93 -27.99
CA THR A 77 14.93 14.14 -28.80
C THR A 77 14.77 13.75 -30.27
N ALA A 78 13.83 14.38 -30.99
CA ALA A 78 13.52 14.03 -32.37
C ALA A 78 13.05 15.27 -33.17
N PRO A 79 13.31 15.34 -34.48
CA PRO A 79 12.91 16.49 -35.28
C PRO A 79 11.40 16.50 -35.55
N GLU A 80 10.87 17.71 -35.77
CA GLU A 80 9.49 17.92 -36.23
C GLU A 80 9.22 17.12 -37.52
N GLY A 81 8.06 16.46 -37.59
CA GLY A 81 7.68 15.52 -38.65
C GLY A 81 8.11 14.05 -38.45
N ASP A 82 9.06 13.73 -37.58
CA ASP A 82 9.44 12.34 -37.26
C ASP A 82 8.53 11.74 -36.16
N LYS A 83 8.96 10.70 -35.45
CA LYS A 83 8.20 9.98 -34.42
C LYS A 83 8.96 9.88 -33.08
N ALA A 84 8.24 10.04 -31.97
CA ALA A 84 8.70 9.63 -30.65
C ALA A 84 8.05 8.29 -30.26
N VAL A 85 8.79 7.44 -29.54
CA VAL A 85 8.30 6.15 -29.03
C VAL A 85 8.82 5.92 -27.62
N PHE A 86 7.94 6.09 -26.62
CA PHE A 86 8.21 5.72 -25.25
C PHE A 86 7.76 4.28 -24.97
N ARG A 87 8.53 3.56 -24.15
CA ARG A 87 8.29 2.16 -23.75
C ARG A 87 8.34 2.04 -22.23
N ALA A 88 7.47 1.23 -21.65
CA ALA A 88 7.50 0.86 -20.24
C ALA A 88 7.21 -0.63 -20.07
N ARG A 89 7.95 -1.31 -19.21
CA ARG A 89 7.66 -2.69 -18.77
C ARG A 89 7.37 -2.64 -17.28
N VAL A 90 6.21 -3.13 -16.87
CA VAL A 90 5.70 -2.97 -15.51
C VAL A 90 5.26 -4.31 -14.95
N GLN A 91 5.64 -4.58 -13.70
CA GLN A 91 5.16 -5.72 -12.90
C GLN A 91 4.35 -5.24 -11.69
N GLY A 92 3.62 -6.14 -11.04
CA GLY A 92 2.74 -5.87 -9.90
C GLY A 92 1.60 -6.87 -9.83
N ASN A 93 1.03 -7.08 -8.64
CA ASN A 93 -0.12 -7.96 -8.42
C ASN A 93 -1.11 -7.30 -7.42
N PRO A 94 -2.39 -7.07 -7.78
CA PRO A 94 -3.02 -7.29 -9.07
C PRO A 94 -2.34 -6.57 -10.25
N LYS A 95 -2.50 -7.10 -11.47
CA LYS A 95 -1.81 -6.62 -12.67
C LYS A 95 -2.09 -5.12 -12.89
N PRO A 96 -1.06 -4.25 -12.94
CA PRO A 96 -1.28 -2.81 -13.07
C PRO A 96 -1.94 -2.38 -14.38
N HIS A 97 -2.88 -1.44 -14.28
CA HIS A 97 -3.39 -0.66 -15.40
C HIS A 97 -2.42 0.47 -15.73
N ILE A 98 -2.06 0.62 -17.02
CA ILE A 98 -1.09 1.62 -17.48
C ILE A 98 -1.79 2.73 -18.27
N SER A 99 -1.56 3.98 -17.87
CA SER A 99 -2.04 5.18 -18.55
C SER A 99 -0.93 6.20 -18.78
N TRP A 100 -1.13 7.13 -19.71
CA TRP A 100 -0.16 8.19 -20.02
C TRP A 100 -0.84 9.57 -19.96
N LYS A 101 -0.14 10.59 -19.43
CA LYS A 101 -0.55 12.00 -19.48
C LYS A 101 0.63 12.94 -19.70
N ARG A 102 0.39 14.15 -20.20
CA ARG A 102 1.39 15.23 -20.23
C ARG A 102 1.46 15.92 -18.86
N GLU A 103 2.64 16.40 -18.47
CA GLU A 103 2.86 17.15 -17.22
C GLU A 103 2.13 18.50 -17.25
N SER A 104 2.11 19.15 -18.41
CA SER A 104 1.35 20.39 -18.68
C SER A 104 -0.16 20.29 -18.49
N GLY A 105 -0.71 19.08 -18.30
CA GLY A 105 -2.15 18.83 -18.26
C GLY A 105 -2.84 18.87 -19.63
N ILE A 106 -2.12 19.20 -20.71
CA ILE A 106 -2.64 19.17 -22.08
C ILE A 106 -2.99 17.71 -22.44
N PRO A 107 -4.15 17.43 -23.06
CA PRO A 107 -4.47 16.09 -23.54
C PRO A 107 -3.41 15.55 -24.51
N ILE A 108 -3.13 14.24 -24.43
CA ILE A 108 -2.34 13.58 -25.48
C ILE A 108 -3.19 13.57 -26.76
N LYS A 109 -2.62 14.04 -27.88
CA LYS A 109 -3.32 14.19 -29.16
C LYS A 109 -3.87 12.86 -29.67
N GLU A 110 -5.01 12.91 -30.36
CA GLU A 110 -5.73 11.73 -30.87
C GLU A 110 -4.93 10.89 -31.89
N SER A 111 -3.93 11.48 -32.55
CA SER A 111 -3.01 10.75 -33.44
C SER A 111 -1.95 9.92 -32.70
N ALA A 112 -1.81 10.09 -31.38
CA ALA A 112 -0.94 9.28 -30.56
C ALA A 112 -1.48 7.85 -30.40
N LYS A 113 -0.59 6.87 -30.50
CA LYS A 113 -0.95 5.45 -30.34
C LYS A 113 -0.41 4.94 -29.01
N ILE A 114 -1.32 4.78 -28.04
CA ILE A 114 -1.06 4.07 -26.79
C ILE A 114 -1.53 2.63 -26.96
N PHE A 115 -0.63 1.66 -26.81
CA PHE A 115 -0.93 0.24 -26.97
C PHE A 115 -0.01 -0.65 -26.12
N TYR A 116 -0.35 -1.93 -25.99
CA TYR A 116 0.51 -2.96 -25.41
C TYR A 116 1.08 -3.83 -26.52
N ASP A 117 2.40 -3.87 -26.63
CA ASP A 117 3.14 -4.80 -27.49
C ASP A 117 3.17 -6.17 -26.79
N SER A 118 2.37 -7.10 -27.30
CA SER A 118 2.27 -8.46 -26.76
C SER A 118 3.46 -9.36 -27.08
N ILE A 119 4.31 -8.99 -28.05
CA ILE A 119 5.50 -9.73 -28.44
C ILE A 119 6.64 -9.38 -27.48
N ASN A 120 6.88 -8.08 -27.28
CA ASN A 120 7.96 -7.56 -26.45
C ASN A 120 7.55 -7.41 -24.96
N LYS A 121 6.25 -7.49 -24.66
CA LYS A 121 5.62 -7.32 -23.33
C LYS A 121 5.75 -5.90 -22.77
N GLU A 122 5.60 -4.90 -23.63
CA GLU A 122 5.84 -3.49 -23.33
C GLU A 122 4.58 -2.64 -23.52
N HIS A 123 4.37 -1.66 -22.66
CA HIS A 123 3.39 -0.59 -22.85
C HIS A 123 4.05 0.55 -23.62
N VAL A 124 3.47 0.92 -24.76
CA VAL A 124 4.08 1.83 -25.73
C VAL A 124 3.19 3.06 -25.93
N LEU A 125 3.79 4.24 -25.83
CA LEU A 125 3.22 5.51 -26.30
C LEU A 125 4.01 5.95 -27.54
N LYS A 126 3.35 6.00 -28.69
CA LYS A 126 3.93 6.51 -29.94
C LYS A 126 3.27 7.81 -30.38
N LEU A 127 4.08 8.82 -30.68
CA LEU A 127 3.67 10.13 -31.20
C LEU A 127 4.23 10.28 -32.63
N GLU A 128 3.36 10.39 -33.63
CA GLU A 128 3.74 10.43 -35.06
C GLU A 128 2.62 11.08 -35.89
N PRO A 129 2.91 12.06 -36.77
CA PRO A 129 4.15 12.85 -36.82
C PRO A 129 4.29 13.74 -35.57
N LEU A 130 5.51 14.16 -35.24
CA LEU A 130 5.78 15.16 -34.21
C LEU A 130 5.51 16.58 -34.71
N THR A 131 5.02 17.43 -33.82
CA THR A 131 4.96 18.88 -33.96
C THR A 131 5.69 19.55 -32.79
N SER A 132 6.11 20.80 -32.95
CA SER A 132 6.72 21.63 -31.89
C SER A 132 5.92 21.61 -30.58
N ASP A 133 4.59 21.55 -30.64
CA ASP A 133 3.67 21.43 -29.49
C ASP A 133 3.68 20.06 -28.78
N ASP A 134 4.32 19.01 -29.30
CA ASP A 134 4.53 17.75 -28.57
C ASP A 134 5.65 17.83 -27.54
N SER A 135 6.48 18.89 -27.54
CA SER A 135 7.60 18.97 -26.60
C SER A 135 7.12 19.23 -25.17
N ASP A 136 7.22 18.20 -24.32
CA ASP A 136 6.64 18.17 -22.97
C ASP A 136 7.30 17.07 -22.12
N ASN A 137 6.99 17.04 -20.83
CA ASN A 137 7.23 15.88 -19.98
C ASN A 137 5.98 14.97 -20.01
N TYR A 138 6.20 13.67 -20.20
CA TYR A 138 5.16 12.64 -20.25
C TYR A 138 5.24 11.77 -19.00
N LYS A 139 4.12 11.54 -18.34
CA LYS A 139 3.98 10.65 -17.19
C LYS A 139 3.34 9.33 -17.61
N CYS A 140 4.09 8.25 -17.49
CA CYS A 140 3.55 6.90 -17.46
C CYS A 140 3.08 6.61 -16.03
N ILE A 141 1.82 6.25 -15.85
CA ILE A 141 1.22 5.90 -14.56
C ILE A 141 0.85 4.42 -14.60
N ALA A 142 1.42 3.65 -13.69
CA ALA A 142 1.02 2.28 -13.41
C ALA A 142 0.20 2.25 -12.12
N SER A 143 -1.05 1.80 -12.21
CA SER A 143 -1.99 1.80 -11.09
C SER A 143 -2.47 0.38 -10.78
N ASN A 144 -2.43 -0.02 -9.52
CA ASN A 144 -3.25 -1.12 -9.00
C ASN A 144 -3.86 -0.72 -7.64
N ASP A 145 -4.63 -1.64 -7.06
CA ASP A 145 -5.39 -1.39 -5.83
C ASP A 145 -4.49 -0.95 -4.65
N HIS A 146 -3.19 -1.28 -4.69
CA HIS A 146 -2.22 -1.00 -3.63
C HIS A 146 -1.44 0.31 -3.83
N ALA A 147 -1.14 0.74 -5.05
CA ALA A 147 -0.40 1.98 -5.31
C ALA A 147 -0.51 2.52 -6.76
N ASP A 148 -0.17 3.80 -6.93
CA ASP A 148 0.23 4.39 -8.21
C ASP A 148 1.76 4.58 -8.27
N ALA A 149 2.41 3.94 -9.24
CA ALA A 149 3.79 4.21 -9.60
C ALA A 149 3.82 5.13 -10.83
N ILE A 150 4.56 6.23 -10.75
CA ILE A 150 4.57 7.29 -11.77
C ILE A 150 6.01 7.50 -12.25
N TYR A 151 6.23 7.36 -13.56
CA TYR A 151 7.51 7.64 -14.20
C TYR A 151 7.35 8.80 -15.20
N THR A 152 8.12 9.87 -15.00
CA THR A 152 8.09 11.11 -15.78
C THR A 152 9.30 11.16 -16.69
N VAL A 153 9.10 11.45 -17.98
CA VAL A 153 10.13 11.41 -19.04
C VAL A 153 9.97 12.57 -20.03
N SER A 154 11.06 13.20 -20.48
CA SER A 154 11.00 14.37 -21.39
C SER A 154 11.01 14.04 -22.88
N LEU A 155 10.18 14.75 -23.66
CA LEU A 155 10.22 14.85 -25.14
C LEU A 155 10.70 16.23 -25.58
N LEU A 156 11.80 16.28 -26.34
CA LEU A 156 12.28 17.48 -27.02
C LEU A 156 12.04 17.36 -28.53
N VAL A 157 11.25 18.28 -29.09
CA VAL A 157 11.07 18.39 -30.55
C VAL A 157 12.00 19.47 -31.09
N THR A 158 12.76 19.15 -32.14
CA THR A 158 13.73 20.06 -32.76
C THR A 158 13.32 20.48 -34.17
N GLU A 159 13.70 21.69 -34.59
CA GLU A 159 13.49 22.16 -35.97
C GLU A 159 14.28 21.27 -36.94
N GLY A 160 13.59 20.70 -37.93
CA GLY A 160 14.14 19.65 -38.79
C GLY A 160 15.02 20.17 -39.93
N GLN A 161 16.18 19.53 -40.14
CA GLN A 161 16.95 19.67 -41.39
C GLN A 161 16.41 18.72 -42.47
N GLU A 162 16.22 19.23 -43.68
CA GLU A 162 15.71 18.45 -44.82
C GLU A 162 16.61 17.26 -45.19
N LYS A 163 16.00 16.15 -45.61
CA LYS A 163 16.71 14.96 -46.15
C LYS A 163 16.23 14.63 -47.55
N MET A 164 17.18 14.45 -48.47
CA MET A 164 16.94 14.17 -49.89
C MET A 164 16.33 12.79 -50.14
N ASP A 165 15.44 12.71 -51.14
CA ASP A 165 14.80 11.48 -51.64
C ASP A 165 15.75 10.69 -52.58
N PHE A 166 16.20 9.51 -52.13
CA PHE A 166 17.03 8.60 -52.91
C PHE A 166 16.25 7.65 -53.84
N LYS A 167 14.92 7.74 -53.92
CA LYS A 167 14.07 6.68 -54.50
C LYS A 167 13.71 6.84 -55.99
N LYS A 168 14.49 7.61 -56.76
CA LYS A 168 14.24 7.88 -58.19
C LYS A 168 15.42 7.65 -59.15
N MET A 169 16.11 6.50 -59.09
CA MET A 169 16.91 6.03 -60.25
C MET A 169 17.16 4.51 -60.25
N LEU A 170 16.40 3.76 -61.07
CA LEU A 170 16.85 2.64 -61.95
C LEU A 170 15.64 1.92 -62.59
N LYS A 171 15.46 2.00 -63.91
CA LYS A 171 14.71 0.99 -64.72
C LYS A 171 14.82 1.23 -66.25
N LYS A 172 15.03 0.12 -66.99
CA LYS A 172 14.85 -0.14 -68.45
C LYS A 172 16.02 0.10 -69.46
N ARG A 173 16.31 -1.02 -70.17
CA ARG A 173 16.63 -1.21 -71.61
C ARG A 173 18.10 -1.19 -72.15
N ALA A 174 18.30 -2.11 -73.10
CA ALA A 174 19.39 -2.34 -74.10
C ALA A 174 18.69 -2.64 -75.47
N PRO A 175 19.30 -3.07 -76.62
CA PRO A 175 20.69 -3.44 -77.02
C PRO A 175 21.19 -2.51 -78.20
N PRO A 176 21.86 -2.86 -79.35
CA PRO A 176 22.51 -4.09 -79.90
C PRO A 176 23.89 -3.91 -80.65
N ALA A 177 24.36 -4.96 -81.36
CA ALA A 177 25.47 -5.02 -82.34
C ALA A 177 25.10 -6.02 -83.48
N PRO A 178 25.68 -6.07 -84.74
CA PRO A 178 27.09 -6.46 -85.05
C PRO A 178 27.67 -6.00 -86.45
N LYS A 179 28.84 -6.54 -86.95
CA LYS A 179 29.23 -6.72 -88.41
C LYS A 179 30.59 -7.47 -88.67
N LYS A 180 30.93 -7.84 -89.94
CA LYS A 180 32.12 -8.65 -90.44
C LYS A 180 32.73 -8.12 -91.79
N LYS A 181 33.91 -8.59 -92.28
CA LYS A 181 34.62 -8.25 -93.59
C LYS A 181 35.43 -9.43 -94.26
N GLN A 182 36.08 -9.26 -95.46
CA GLN A 182 36.64 -10.33 -96.37
C GLN A 182 37.86 -9.99 -97.35
N LYS A 183 38.70 -11.02 -97.73
CA LYS A 183 39.30 -11.49 -99.07
C LYS A 183 40.50 -10.88 -99.94
N LYS A 184 41.20 -11.81 -100.69
CA LYS A 184 42.15 -11.83 -101.92
C LYS A 184 43.69 -11.50 -101.78
N VAL A 185 44.73 -11.96 -102.56
CA VAL A 185 45.05 -12.87 -103.75
C VAL A 185 45.27 -12.22 -105.17
N ALA A 186 46.26 -12.49 -106.09
CA ALA A 186 47.60 -13.21 -106.16
C ALA A 186 48.44 -12.90 -107.50
N ASN A 187 49.33 -13.76 -108.11
CA ASN A 187 50.40 -13.38 -109.13
C ASN A 187 50.55 -14.16 -110.51
N GLU A 188 51.56 -13.83 -111.35
CA GLU A 188 51.71 -14.25 -112.78
C GLU A 188 51.85 -15.76 -113.06
N LYS A 189 52.69 -16.52 -112.35
CA LYS A 189 52.93 -17.94 -112.73
C LYS A 189 51.63 -18.75 -112.62
N GLU A 190 50.78 -18.35 -111.68
CA GLU A 190 49.43 -18.88 -111.48
C GLU A 190 48.51 -18.56 -112.67
N MET A 191 48.70 -17.44 -113.38
CA MET A 191 47.87 -17.05 -114.53
C MET A 191 47.99 -18.02 -115.71
N LEU A 192 49.18 -18.57 -115.99
CA LEU A 192 49.33 -19.61 -117.02
C LEU A 192 48.60 -20.91 -116.63
N GLU A 193 48.57 -21.26 -115.34
CA GLU A 193 47.86 -22.43 -114.87
C GLU A 193 46.33 -22.19 -114.81
N ILE A 194 45.90 -20.99 -114.44
CA ILE A 194 44.50 -20.52 -114.51
C ILE A 194 44.01 -20.59 -115.96
N LEU A 195 44.75 -20.02 -116.92
CA LEU A 195 44.41 -20.10 -118.35
C LEU A 195 44.37 -21.54 -118.88
N SER A 196 45.12 -22.48 -118.29
CA SER A 196 45.01 -23.90 -118.65
C SER A 196 43.69 -24.57 -118.22
N LYS A 197 42.94 -23.95 -117.29
CA LYS A 197 41.72 -24.47 -116.66
C LYS A 197 40.46 -23.64 -116.97
N VAL A 198 40.60 -22.40 -117.46
CA VAL A 198 39.49 -21.50 -117.86
C VAL A 198 38.93 -21.92 -119.24
N PRO A 199 37.64 -21.65 -119.55
CA PRO A 199 37.13 -21.79 -120.90
C PRO A 199 37.72 -20.74 -121.85
N LYS A 200 38.20 -21.17 -123.03
CA LYS A 200 38.93 -20.35 -124.01
C LYS A 200 38.25 -19.02 -124.42
N LYS A 201 36.92 -18.91 -124.26
CA LYS A 201 36.13 -17.70 -124.53
C LYS A 201 36.35 -16.58 -123.50
N ASP A 202 36.77 -16.92 -122.28
CA ASP A 202 36.86 -16.00 -121.14
C ASP A 202 38.31 -15.51 -120.90
N PHE A 203 39.29 -15.98 -121.69
CA PHE A 203 40.72 -15.74 -121.50
C PHE A 203 41.09 -14.26 -121.44
N GLU A 204 40.66 -13.46 -122.42
CA GLU A 204 40.98 -12.03 -122.49
C GLU A 204 40.44 -11.28 -121.26
N LYS A 205 39.23 -11.63 -120.80
CA LYS A 205 38.62 -11.05 -119.61
C LYS A 205 39.39 -11.41 -118.33
N VAL A 206 39.75 -12.69 -118.16
CA VAL A 206 40.50 -13.16 -116.98
C VAL A 206 41.92 -12.58 -116.96
N CYS A 207 42.59 -12.40 -118.11
CA CYS A 207 43.86 -11.68 -118.17
C CYS A 207 43.72 -10.23 -117.69
N MET A 208 42.73 -9.48 -118.22
CA MET A 208 42.51 -8.08 -117.85
C MET A 208 42.12 -7.90 -116.37
N GLU A 209 41.32 -8.81 -115.79
CA GLU A 209 40.87 -8.76 -114.39
C GLU A 209 42.03 -8.93 -113.37
N TYR A 210 43.20 -9.38 -113.82
CA TYR A 210 44.45 -9.48 -113.04
C TYR A 210 45.60 -8.65 -113.64
N GLY A 211 45.33 -7.75 -114.59
CA GLY A 211 46.30 -6.78 -115.11
C GLY A 211 47.21 -7.24 -116.26
N PHE A 212 46.96 -8.42 -116.87
CA PHE A 212 47.77 -8.97 -117.96
C PHE A 212 47.21 -8.60 -119.34
N THR A 213 48.07 -8.13 -120.24
CA THR A 213 47.68 -7.57 -121.55
C THR A 213 48.18 -8.34 -122.78
N ASP A 214 49.26 -9.12 -122.70
CA ASP A 214 49.66 -10.05 -123.80
C ASP A 214 48.98 -11.42 -123.69
N PHE A 215 47.67 -11.43 -123.91
CA PHE A 215 46.91 -12.68 -124.01
C PHE A 215 47.31 -13.54 -125.22
N ARG A 216 47.93 -12.96 -126.27
CA ARG A 216 48.27 -13.69 -127.51
C ARG A 216 49.56 -14.50 -127.38
N GLY A 217 50.59 -13.98 -126.69
CA GLY A 217 51.81 -14.72 -126.38
C GLY A 217 51.55 -15.95 -125.51
N LEU A 218 50.69 -15.80 -124.50
CA LEU A 218 50.25 -16.89 -123.62
C LEU A 218 49.50 -17.99 -124.42
N LEU A 219 48.60 -17.59 -125.32
CA LEU A 219 47.81 -18.51 -126.16
C LEU A 219 48.65 -19.24 -127.23
N ARG A 220 49.77 -18.65 -127.68
CA ARG A 220 50.70 -19.30 -128.60
C ARG A 220 51.46 -20.44 -127.91
N LYS A 221 52.07 -20.16 -126.75
CA LYS A 221 52.77 -21.18 -125.92
C LYS A 221 51.84 -22.35 -125.56
N LEU A 222 50.58 -22.07 -125.23
CA LEU A 222 49.57 -23.10 -124.91
C LEU A 222 49.21 -24.01 -126.11
N LYS A 223 49.31 -23.50 -127.35
CA LYS A 223 49.04 -24.27 -128.58
C LYS A 223 50.22 -25.14 -129.02
N GLU A 224 51.44 -24.62 -128.89
CA GLU A 224 52.68 -25.33 -129.29
C GLU A 224 52.89 -26.59 -128.45
N MET A 225 52.39 -26.60 -127.21
CA MET A 225 52.53 -27.71 -126.25
C MET A 225 51.73 -28.99 -126.56
N LYS A 226 50.81 -29.02 -127.55
CA LYS A 226 49.84 -30.13 -127.70
C LYS A 226 49.53 -30.62 -129.14
N LYS A 227 50.36 -30.36 -130.16
CA LYS A 227 50.04 -30.72 -131.56
C LYS A 227 51.09 -31.54 -132.33
N LYS A 228 51.34 -32.80 -131.93
CA LYS A 228 52.07 -33.80 -132.74
C LYS A 228 51.53 -35.24 -132.61
N VAL A 229 50.87 -35.72 -133.69
CA VAL A 229 50.94 -37.07 -134.34
C VAL A 229 50.58 -38.34 -133.52
N GLU A 230 50.16 -39.48 -134.10
CA GLU A 230 48.90 -39.80 -134.83
C GLU A 230 48.70 -41.34 -134.99
N VAL A 231 47.45 -41.83 -135.02
CA VAL A 231 46.94 -43.10 -135.63
C VAL A 231 47.55 -44.48 -135.24
N GLU A 232 46.81 -45.31 -134.46
CA GLU A 232 46.87 -46.80 -134.55
C GLU A 232 45.56 -47.48 -134.05
N ALA A 233 45.42 -48.81 -134.12
CA ALA A 233 44.17 -49.57 -133.89
C ALA A 233 44.44 -51.08 -133.70
N ILE A 234 43.74 -51.88 -132.87
CA ILE A 234 42.98 -51.61 -131.63
C ILE A 234 43.71 -52.44 -130.53
N ARG A 235 44.13 -51.79 -129.45
CA ARG A 235 45.33 -52.19 -128.72
C ARG A 235 45.04 -52.47 -127.24
N ILE A 236 45.24 -53.72 -126.80
CA ILE A 236 45.22 -54.07 -125.37
C ILE A 236 46.58 -53.68 -124.79
N LEU A 237 46.57 -52.95 -123.67
CA LEU A 237 47.76 -52.45 -122.98
C LEU A 237 48.00 -53.15 -121.64
N LYS A 238 46.92 -53.57 -120.95
CA LYS A 238 46.98 -54.42 -119.76
C LYS A 238 45.80 -55.41 -119.75
N PRO A 239 46.02 -56.74 -119.60
CA PRO A 239 44.95 -57.70 -119.36
C PRO A 239 44.45 -57.66 -117.91
N LEU A 240 43.49 -58.54 -117.57
CA LEU A 240 43.07 -58.79 -116.18
C LEU A 240 44.15 -59.58 -115.40
N GLU A 241 44.06 -59.56 -114.07
CA GLU A 241 44.97 -60.22 -113.13
C GLU A 241 44.20 -60.75 -111.91
N ASP A 242 44.59 -61.90 -111.39
CA ASP A 242 43.94 -62.60 -110.26
C ASP A 242 44.03 -61.82 -108.93
N LYS A 243 43.16 -62.14 -107.96
CA LYS A 243 42.99 -61.42 -106.68
C LYS A 243 42.64 -62.36 -105.52
N GLU A 244 43.03 -61.98 -104.30
CA GLU A 244 42.70 -62.68 -103.05
C GLU A 244 42.30 -61.66 -101.97
N THR A 245 41.40 -62.03 -101.05
CA THR A 245 40.88 -61.11 -100.02
C THR A 245 40.29 -61.83 -98.77
N LYS A 246 39.66 -61.08 -97.86
CA LYS A 246 38.81 -61.58 -96.76
C LYS A 246 37.31 -61.34 -97.04
N VAL A 247 36.42 -61.94 -96.26
CA VAL A 247 34.99 -61.63 -96.29
C VAL A 247 34.69 -60.16 -95.96
N ASP A 248 33.55 -59.65 -96.45
CA ASP A 248 33.04 -58.27 -96.33
C ASP A 248 33.96 -57.16 -96.88
N THR A 249 34.91 -57.53 -97.74
CA THR A 249 35.77 -56.59 -98.47
C THR A 249 35.20 -56.18 -99.83
N THR A 250 35.88 -55.29 -100.56
CA THR A 250 35.57 -54.93 -101.95
C THR A 250 36.79 -55.16 -102.83
N VAL A 251 36.61 -55.84 -103.97
CA VAL A 251 37.66 -56.20 -104.93
C VAL A 251 37.41 -55.52 -106.27
N VAL A 252 38.49 -55.21 -107.01
CA VAL A 252 38.42 -54.65 -108.37
C VAL A 252 39.28 -55.48 -109.32
N PHE A 253 38.67 -55.96 -110.40
CA PHE A 253 39.37 -56.45 -111.59
C PHE A 253 39.48 -55.31 -112.61
N ASP A 254 40.68 -55.07 -113.15
CA ASP A 254 40.88 -54.03 -114.16
C ASP A 254 41.83 -54.39 -115.28
N CYS A 255 41.58 -53.81 -116.44
CA CYS A 255 42.35 -53.92 -117.66
C CYS A 255 42.44 -52.55 -118.35
N ILE A 256 43.37 -52.42 -119.30
CA ILE A 256 43.57 -51.19 -120.07
C ILE A 256 43.62 -51.53 -121.55
N MET A 257 42.80 -50.87 -122.37
CA MET A 257 42.76 -51.05 -123.83
C MET A 257 42.33 -49.77 -124.56
N GLU A 258 42.88 -49.57 -125.75
CA GLU A 258 42.59 -48.45 -126.64
C GLU A 258 41.64 -48.88 -127.76
N LEU A 259 40.36 -48.49 -127.63
CA LEU A 259 39.34 -48.61 -128.66
C LEU A 259 39.35 -47.36 -129.55
N LYS A 260 39.36 -47.55 -130.87
CA LYS A 260 39.35 -46.44 -131.84
C LYS A 260 37.96 -46.11 -132.39
N ASP A 261 37.04 -47.06 -132.31
CA ASP A 261 35.60 -46.83 -132.39
C ASP A 261 35.03 -46.95 -130.95
N PRO A 262 34.41 -45.89 -130.39
CA PRO A 262 33.85 -45.92 -129.05
C PRO A 262 32.57 -46.77 -128.92
N ASN A 263 31.98 -47.26 -130.03
CA ASN A 263 30.71 -47.99 -130.02
C ASN A 263 30.86 -49.52 -129.93
N VAL A 264 32.08 -50.05 -129.81
CA VAL A 264 32.32 -51.50 -129.71
C VAL A 264 31.72 -52.07 -128.43
N LYS A 265 30.77 -52.99 -128.57
CA LYS A 265 30.06 -53.60 -127.43
C LYS A 265 30.99 -54.46 -126.57
N MET A 266 30.91 -54.26 -125.25
CA MET A 266 31.68 -54.98 -124.23
C MET A 266 30.77 -55.83 -123.34
N ILE A 267 31.23 -56.99 -122.88
CA ILE A 267 30.46 -57.90 -122.01
C ILE A 267 31.38 -58.50 -120.94
N TRP A 268 31.05 -58.28 -119.66
CA TRP A 268 31.66 -58.99 -118.52
C TRP A 268 30.93 -60.31 -118.24
N ILE A 269 31.65 -61.31 -117.75
CA ILE A 269 31.24 -62.71 -117.59
C ILE A 269 31.78 -63.22 -116.24
N LYS A 270 31.03 -64.06 -115.52
CA LYS A 270 31.55 -64.89 -114.41
C LYS A 270 31.41 -66.36 -114.79
N GLY A 271 32.50 -67.12 -114.72
CA GLY A 271 32.58 -68.48 -115.26
C GLY A 271 32.22 -68.49 -116.75
N THR A 272 31.04 -69.03 -117.07
CA THR A 272 30.50 -69.09 -118.44
C THR A 272 29.37 -68.08 -118.71
N GLU A 273 28.78 -67.45 -117.69
CA GLU A 273 27.58 -66.60 -117.85
C GLU A 273 27.88 -65.09 -117.89
N PRO A 274 27.24 -64.30 -118.78
CA PRO A 274 27.31 -62.85 -118.76
C PRO A 274 26.79 -62.24 -117.44
N LEU A 275 27.58 -61.36 -116.82
CA LEU A 275 27.21 -60.70 -115.58
C LEU A 275 26.02 -59.76 -115.78
N ARG A 276 24.91 -60.06 -115.11
CA ARG A 276 23.67 -59.26 -115.13
C ARG A 276 23.74 -58.07 -114.16
N ILE A 277 24.71 -57.17 -114.39
CA ILE A 277 25.07 -56.02 -113.55
C ILE A 277 23.83 -55.26 -113.05
N GLN A 278 22.88 -54.96 -113.94
CA GLN A 278 21.65 -54.20 -113.65
C GLN A 278 20.67 -54.85 -112.65
N TYR A 279 20.81 -56.15 -112.38
CA TYR A 279 19.99 -56.87 -111.38
C TYR A 279 20.78 -57.24 -110.12
N SER A 280 22.02 -56.76 -109.99
CA SER A 280 22.94 -57.19 -108.92
C SER A 280 22.79 -56.44 -107.59
N LEU A 281 21.85 -55.49 -107.47
CA LEU A 281 21.63 -54.69 -106.25
C LEU A 281 22.90 -54.00 -105.69
N GLY A 282 23.82 -53.59 -106.58
CA GLY A 282 25.09 -52.95 -106.21
C GLY A 282 26.23 -53.93 -105.88
N LYS A 283 26.00 -55.24 -106.00
CA LYS A 283 27.01 -56.28 -105.81
C LYS A 283 28.12 -56.22 -106.86
N TYR A 284 27.75 -55.96 -108.12
CA TYR A 284 28.64 -55.79 -109.26
C TYR A 284 28.46 -54.39 -109.84
N ASP A 285 29.56 -53.69 -110.09
CA ASP A 285 29.57 -52.33 -110.64
C ASP A 285 30.71 -52.20 -111.67
N VAL A 286 30.43 -51.66 -112.86
CA VAL A 286 31.37 -51.64 -113.99
C VAL A 286 31.69 -50.21 -114.40
N LYS A 287 32.99 -49.88 -114.42
CA LYS A 287 33.49 -48.51 -114.58
C LYS A 287 34.49 -48.42 -115.72
N GLN A 288 34.26 -47.46 -116.61
CA GLN A 288 35.23 -47.04 -117.62
C GLN A 288 35.82 -45.68 -117.21
N MET A 289 37.15 -45.57 -117.25
CA MET A 289 37.86 -44.31 -117.07
C MET A 289 38.89 -44.17 -118.19
N GLY A 290 38.47 -43.54 -119.29
CA GLY A 290 39.24 -43.47 -120.53
C GLY A 290 39.46 -44.86 -121.13
N THR A 291 40.72 -45.30 -121.17
CA THR A 291 41.17 -46.60 -121.67
C THR A 291 41.15 -47.71 -120.61
N LYS A 292 40.92 -47.38 -119.32
CA LYS A 292 40.84 -48.36 -118.23
C LYS A 292 39.40 -48.82 -118.02
N TYR A 293 39.18 -50.13 -117.97
CA TYR A 293 37.88 -50.77 -117.79
C TYR A 293 37.93 -51.70 -116.57
N MET A 294 36.92 -51.59 -115.71
CA MET A 294 36.93 -52.15 -114.36
C MET A 294 35.63 -52.87 -114.02
N LEU A 295 35.72 -53.98 -113.30
CA LEU A 295 34.62 -54.64 -112.58
C LEU A 295 34.92 -54.57 -111.08
N VAL A 296 34.03 -53.95 -110.33
CA VAL A 296 34.05 -53.87 -108.87
C VAL A 296 33.08 -54.91 -108.29
N ILE A 297 33.52 -55.62 -107.25
CA ILE A 297 32.76 -56.63 -106.52
C ILE A 297 32.75 -56.22 -105.05
N SER A 298 31.60 -55.76 -104.54
CA SER A 298 31.46 -55.25 -103.17
C SER A 298 30.97 -56.34 -102.20
N ASN A 299 31.24 -56.20 -100.89
CA ASN A 299 30.86 -57.14 -99.83
C ASN A 299 31.14 -58.62 -100.20
N VAL A 300 32.40 -58.90 -100.57
CA VAL A 300 32.86 -60.23 -100.99
C VAL A 300 32.59 -61.26 -99.90
N ASN A 301 31.95 -62.37 -100.25
CA ASN A 301 31.76 -63.54 -99.40
C ASN A 301 32.28 -64.80 -100.13
N MET A 302 32.28 -65.95 -99.45
CA MET A 302 32.84 -67.20 -99.99
C MET A 302 32.27 -67.63 -101.36
N ASN A 303 31.04 -67.24 -101.71
CA ASN A 303 30.41 -67.58 -102.99
C ASN A 303 30.84 -66.65 -104.16
N ASP A 304 31.57 -65.57 -103.89
CA ASP A 304 32.05 -64.65 -104.92
C ASP A 304 33.35 -65.11 -105.58
N ALA A 305 34.00 -66.14 -105.04
CA ALA A 305 35.20 -66.75 -105.61
C ALA A 305 35.02 -67.25 -107.07
N GLY A 306 36.14 -67.50 -107.74
CA GLY A 306 36.20 -68.04 -109.11
C GLY A 306 36.45 -67.01 -110.21
N ILE A 307 36.38 -67.45 -111.47
CA ILE A 307 36.88 -66.74 -112.65
C ILE A 307 35.88 -65.68 -113.18
N TYR A 308 36.40 -64.50 -113.48
CA TYR A 308 35.74 -63.37 -114.13
C TYR A 308 36.43 -63.05 -115.48
N SER A 309 35.67 -62.69 -116.51
CA SER A 309 36.20 -62.40 -117.85
C SER A 309 35.54 -61.18 -118.50
N LEU A 310 36.26 -60.53 -119.43
CA LEU A 310 35.76 -59.43 -120.26
C LEU A 310 35.95 -59.77 -121.74
N SER A 311 34.88 -59.66 -122.54
CA SER A 311 34.84 -59.84 -123.99
C SER A 311 34.56 -58.52 -124.70
N VAL A 312 35.33 -58.20 -125.74
CA VAL A 312 35.28 -56.93 -126.49
C VAL A 312 35.59 -57.19 -127.96
N GLY A 313 34.61 -56.99 -128.83
CA GLY A 313 34.72 -57.39 -130.23
C GLY A 313 35.06 -58.89 -130.38
N ASP A 314 36.19 -59.18 -131.02
CA ASP A 314 36.76 -60.52 -131.22
C ASP A 314 37.62 -61.04 -130.05
N LYS A 315 37.96 -60.19 -129.07
CA LYS A 315 38.95 -60.51 -128.01
C LYS A 315 38.29 -60.80 -126.66
N ARG A 316 38.95 -61.63 -125.85
CA ARG A 316 38.56 -61.95 -124.46
C ARG A 316 39.79 -62.01 -123.54
N MET A 317 39.60 -61.67 -122.26
CA MET A 317 40.58 -61.80 -121.17
C MET A 317 39.89 -62.26 -119.88
N SER A 318 40.59 -62.92 -118.96
CA SER A 318 40.04 -63.55 -117.73
C SER A 318 40.98 -63.43 -116.51
N ALA A 319 40.45 -63.55 -115.28
CA ALA A 319 41.18 -63.62 -114.00
C ALA A 319 40.31 -64.21 -112.84
N GLU A 320 40.90 -64.65 -111.72
CA GLU A 320 40.24 -65.39 -110.61
C GLU A 320 40.26 -64.68 -109.22
N LEU A 321 39.35 -65.08 -108.30
CA LEU A 321 39.16 -64.52 -106.94
C LEU A 321 39.12 -65.60 -105.81
N THR A 322 39.81 -65.34 -104.68
CA THR A 322 39.93 -66.21 -103.46
C THR A 322 39.61 -65.45 -102.13
N VAL A 323 39.19 -66.15 -101.04
CA VAL A 323 38.65 -65.57 -99.77
C VAL A 323 39.05 -66.34 -98.46
N LEU A 324 39.24 -65.68 -97.30
CA LEU A 324 39.86 -66.21 -96.03
C LEU A 324 39.11 -65.90 -94.67
N ASP A 325 39.49 -66.56 -93.53
CA ASP A 325 38.85 -66.55 -92.15
C ASP A 325 39.86 -66.35 -90.93
N GLU A 326 39.41 -66.21 -89.65
CA GLU A 326 40.25 -65.87 -88.45
C GLU A 326 39.93 -66.60 -87.08
N PRO A 327 40.93 -66.93 -86.21
CA PRO A 327 40.75 -67.68 -84.94
C PRO A 327 40.41 -66.88 -83.64
N LEU A 328 40.07 -67.63 -82.58
CA LEU A 328 39.77 -67.14 -81.22
C LEU A 328 41.04 -66.86 -80.39
N LYS A 329 41.08 -65.73 -79.68
CA LYS A 329 42.15 -65.29 -78.76
C LYS A 329 41.60 -64.26 -77.76
N PHE A 330 42.18 -64.18 -76.57
CA PHE A 330 42.03 -62.98 -75.71
C PHE A 330 42.81 -61.80 -76.33
N LEU A 331 42.28 -60.58 -76.22
CA LEU A 331 42.88 -59.34 -76.75
C LEU A 331 43.57 -58.47 -75.68
N GLY A 332 43.72 -59.00 -74.47
CA GLY A 332 44.38 -58.34 -73.35
C GLY A 332 44.66 -59.33 -72.21
N GLU A 333 45.26 -58.84 -71.13
CA GLU A 333 45.61 -59.65 -69.94
C GLU A 333 44.80 -59.24 -68.70
N MET A 334 44.31 -60.24 -67.96
CA MET A 334 43.67 -60.06 -66.66
C MET A 334 44.67 -59.51 -65.64
N LYS A 335 44.44 -58.28 -65.15
CA LYS A 335 45.32 -57.64 -64.16
C LYS A 335 44.83 -57.90 -62.73
N PRO A 336 45.75 -58.05 -61.75
CA PRO A 336 45.36 -58.12 -60.34
C PRO A 336 44.73 -56.81 -59.88
N VAL A 337 43.77 -56.91 -58.96
CA VAL A 337 42.97 -55.79 -58.46
C VAL A 337 43.20 -55.67 -56.95
N LYS A 338 43.44 -54.44 -56.49
CA LYS A 338 43.51 -54.11 -55.06
C LYS A 338 42.44 -53.09 -54.72
N VAL A 339 41.66 -53.35 -53.67
CA VAL A 339 40.63 -52.46 -53.14
C VAL A 339 40.68 -52.43 -51.61
N THR A 340 40.03 -51.44 -51.00
CA THR A 340 39.71 -51.46 -49.57
C THR A 340 38.36 -52.17 -49.35
N GLU A 341 38.18 -52.82 -48.20
CA GLU A 341 36.91 -53.39 -47.78
C GLU A 341 35.75 -52.38 -47.92
N ARG A 342 34.56 -52.89 -48.29
CA ARG A 342 33.34 -52.18 -48.73
C ARG A 342 33.37 -51.55 -50.12
N GLN A 343 34.52 -51.46 -50.80
CA GLN A 343 34.57 -50.99 -52.19
C GLN A 343 34.07 -52.06 -53.18
N THR A 344 34.02 -51.72 -54.47
CA THR A 344 33.70 -52.67 -55.56
C THR A 344 34.96 -52.94 -56.38
N ALA A 345 35.32 -54.22 -56.53
CA ALA A 345 36.40 -54.65 -57.43
C ALA A 345 35.84 -55.00 -58.81
N VAL A 346 36.63 -54.83 -59.88
CA VAL A 346 36.20 -55.07 -61.26
C VAL A 346 37.30 -55.77 -62.06
N PHE A 347 36.96 -56.87 -62.74
CA PHE A 347 37.78 -57.54 -63.74
C PHE A 347 37.11 -57.46 -65.12
N GLU A 348 37.89 -57.30 -66.18
CA GLU A 348 37.39 -57.18 -67.55
C GLU A 348 38.33 -57.88 -68.55
N ILE A 349 37.74 -58.57 -69.53
CA ILE A 349 38.45 -59.33 -70.57
C ILE A 349 37.75 -59.15 -71.91
N ARG A 350 38.52 -59.08 -73.01
CA ARG A 350 38.00 -58.95 -74.38
C ARG A 350 38.50 -60.06 -75.30
N LEU A 351 37.63 -60.55 -76.19
CA LEU A 351 37.85 -61.65 -77.15
C LEU A 351 38.02 -61.14 -78.59
N SER A 352 38.63 -61.93 -79.47
CA SER A 352 38.67 -61.66 -80.92
C SER A 352 37.40 -62.02 -81.67
N LYS A 353 36.64 -63.00 -81.18
CA LYS A 353 35.30 -63.36 -81.67
C LYS A 353 34.42 -63.87 -80.52
N LYS A 354 33.11 -63.82 -80.72
CA LYS A 354 32.10 -64.22 -79.72
C LYS A 354 32.32 -65.67 -79.29
N GLU A 355 32.37 -65.92 -77.98
CA GLU A 355 32.37 -67.25 -77.37
C GLU A 355 31.15 -67.37 -76.45
N PRO A 356 30.12 -68.17 -76.80
CA PRO A 356 28.92 -68.29 -75.97
C PRO A 356 29.16 -68.99 -74.63
N ASN A 357 30.25 -69.77 -74.48
CA ASN A 357 30.57 -70.54 -73.28
C ASN A 357 31.62 -69.85 -72.37
N PHE A 358 31.64 -68.51 -72.33
CA PHE A 358 32.56 -67.78 -71.45
C PHE A 358 32.19 -67.96 -69.97
N VAL A 359 33.16 -68.31 -69.12
CA VAL A 359 32.96 -68.57 -67.68
C VAL A 359 33.90 -67.72 -66.82
N TRP A 360 33.36 -67.13 -65.74
CA TRP A 360 34.14 -66.57 -64.64
C TRP A 360 34.22 -67.55 -63.47
N LYS A 361 35.37 -67.63 -62.78
CA LYS A 361 35.54 -68.45 -61.57
C LYS A 361 36.25 -67.68 -60.44
N PHE A 362 36.03 -68.12 -59.20
CA PHE A 362 36.78 -67.71 -58.00
C PHE A 362 37.37 -68.96 -57.33
N ASN A 363 38.68 -68.96 -57.09
CA ASN A 363 39.45 -70.09 -56.55
C ASN A 363 39.09 -71.44 -57.22
N GLY A 364 38.93 -71.43 -58.55
CA GLY A 364 38.58 -72.59 -59.37
C GLY A 364 37.09 -72.96 -59.43
N LYS A 365 36.20 -72.30 -58.66
CA LYS A 365 34.75 -72.54 -58.67
C LYS A 365 34.02 -71.51 -59.55
N GLU A 366 33.14 -71.98 -60.43
CA GLU A 366 32.27 -71.15 -61.27
C GLU A 366 31.46 -70.12 -60.48
N LEU A 367 31.49 -68.87 -60.95
CA LEU A 367 30.70 -67.75 -60.46
C LEU A 367 29.42 -67.61 -61.28
N LYS A 368 28.30 -67.40 -60.59
CA LYS A 368 27.01 -67.06 -61.19
C LYS A 368 26.63 -65.65 -60.79
N ARG A 369 25.82 -64.99 -61.62
CA ARG A 369 25.34 -63.64 -61.35
C ARG A 369 24.37 -63.66 -60.17
N ASP A 370 24.65 -62.85 -59.16
CA ASP A 370 23.82 -62.62 -57.97
C ASP A 370 24.01 -61.17 -57.45
N ASP A 371 23.64 -60.90 -56.20
CA ASP A 371 23.81 -59.58 -55.57
C ASP A 371 25.28 -59.22 -55.30
N LYS A 372 26.16 -60.23 -55.21
CA LYS A 372 27.59 -60.10 -54.92
C LYS A 372 28.40 -59.93 -56.21
N TYR A 373 28.06 -60.69 -57.24
CA TYR A 373 28.78 -60.81 -58.50
C TYR A 373 27.93 -60.29 -59.68
N GLU A 374 28.23 -59.08 -60.14
CA GLU A 374 27.63 -58.52 -61.35
C GLU A 374 28.45 -58.94 -62.57
N ILE A 375 27.96 -59.94 -63.31
CA ILE A 375 28.54 -60.39 -64.58
C ILE A 375 27.77 -59.74 -65.74
N THR A 376 28.52 -59.15 -66.68
CA THR A 376 28.01 -58.42 -67.84
C THR A 376 28.83 -58.74 -69.10
N VAL A 377 28.22 -58.56 -70.27
CA VAL A 377 28.84 -58.73 -71.60
C VAL A 377 28.40 -57.56 -72.48
N SER A 378 29.29 -57.04 -73.33
CA SER A 378 29.01 -55.94 -74.26
C SER A 378 28.11 -56.36 -75.43
N GLU A 379 27.46 -55.39 -76.08
CA GLU A 379 26.54 -55.61 -77.21
C GLU A 379 27.21 -56.28 -78.43
N ASP A 380 28.51 -56.00 -78.64
CA ASP A 380 29.32 -56.67 -79.66
C ASP A 380 29.67 -58.13 -79.30
N GLY A 381 29.36 -58.59 -78.08
CA GLY A 381 29.63 -59.93 -77.56
C GLY A 381 31.11 -60.25 -77.39
N LEU A 382 31.98 -59.24 -77.29
CA LEU A 382 33.43 -59.43 -77.22
C LEU A 382 34.06 -59.07 -75.87
N THR A 383 33.51 -58.12 -75.11
CA THR A 383 33.99 -57.76 -73.76
C THR A 383 33.10 -58.40 -72.69
N HIS A 384 33.73 -59.05 -71.71
CA HIS A 384 33.10 -59.65 -70.54
C HIS A 384 33.65 -58.98 -69.29
N THR A 385 32.77 -58.58 -68.37
CA THR A 385 33.13 -57.81 -67.17
C THR A 385 32.46 -58.40 -65.93
N LEU A 386 33.25 -58.64 -64.87
CA LEU A 386 32.83 -59.13 -63.55
C LEU A 386 33.09 -58.03 -62.50
N LYS A 387 32.06 -57.65 -61.74
CA LYS A 387 32.19 -56.73 -60.59
C LYS A 387 31.84 -57.45 -59.29
N ILE A 388 32.70 -57.34 -58.28
CA ILE A 388 32.50 -57.86 -56.93
C ILE A 388 32.09 -56.69 -56.03
N LYS A 389 30.81 -56.64 -55.63
CA LYS A 389 30.24 -55.58 -54.79
C LYS A 389 30.50 -55.83 -53.31
N ASP A 390 30.48 -54.78 -52.48
CA ASP A 390 30.68 -54.85 -51.02
C ASP A 390 31.86 -55.77 -50.65
N ALA A 391 33.04 -55.53 -51.23
CA ALA A 391 34.20 -56.42 -51.09
C ALA A 391 34.59 -56.59 -49.61
N ARG A 392 34.74 -57.83 -49.14
CA ARG A 392 35.05 -58.23 -47.76
C ARG A 392 36.35 -59.02 -47.76
N LEU A 393 37.05 -59.08 -46.62
CA LEU A 393 38.32 -59.83 -46.53
C LEU A 393 38.21 -61.31 -47.02
N SER A 394 37.03 -61.92 -46.93
CA SER A 394 36.71 -63.27 -47.43
C SER A 394 36.77 -63.45 -48.95
N ASP A 395 36.66 -62.36 -49.72
CA ASP A 395 36.58 -62.42 -51.19
C ASP A 395 37.96 -62.27 -51.85
N SER A 396 39.03 -62.15 -51.05
CA SER A 396 40.40 -62.09 -51.54
C SER A 396 40.84 -63.48 -52.03
N GLY A 397 41.48 -63.53 -53.20
CA GLY A 397 41.89 -64.79 -53.84
C GLY A 397 41.95 -64.69 -55.35
N GLU A 398 42.07 -65.84 -56.01
CA GLU A 398 42.25 -65.93 -57.46
C GLU A 398 40.90 -65.87 -58.18
N PHE A 399 40.77 -64.98 -59.16
CA PHE A 399 39.68 -64.97 -60.12
C PHE A 399 40.21 -65.42 -61.49
N SER A 400 39.41 -66.15 -62.26
CA SER A 400 39.78 -66.59 -63.62
C SER A 400 38.68 -66.37 -64.65
N ALA A 401 39.10 -66.10 -65.88
CA ALA A 401 38.28 -66.01 -67.07
C ALA A 401 38.61 -67.18 -68.01
N GLU A 402 37.58 -67.88 -68.48
CA GLU A 402 37.71 -69.03 -69.38
C GLU A 402 36.86 -68.85 -70.63
N ALA A 403 37.45 -69.08 -71.81
CA ALA A 403 36.79 -68.95 -73.10
C ALA A 403 37.27 -70.06 -74.05
N GLY A 404 36.42 -71.07 -74.28
CA GLY A 404 36.81 -72.28 -75.01
C GLY A 404 37.94 -73.03 -74.29
N ASN A 405 39.11 -73.13 -74.92
CA ASN A 405 40.33 -73.70 -74.34
C ASN A 405 41.29 -72.66 -73.73
N LEU A 406 40.92 -71.38 -73.72
CA LEU A 406 41.76 -70.29 -73.23
C LEU A 406 41.41 -69.94 -71.77
N VAL A 407 42.42 -69.76 -70.92
CA VAL A 407 42.25 -69.37 -69.51
C VAL A 407 43.17 -68.21 -69.16
N GLN A 408 42.68 -67.23 -68.42
CA GLN A 408 43.48 -66.22 -67.72
C GLN A 408 43.09 -66.12 -66.24
N LYS A 409 44.01 -65.65 -65.40
CA LYS A 409 43.90 -65.61 -63.94
C LYS A 409 44.46 -64.29 -63.40
N ALA A 410 43.86 -63.75 -62.34
CA ALA A 410 44.40 -62.63 -61.58
C ALA A 410 43.96 -62.68 -60.11
N GLN A 411 44.70 -61.99 -59.24
CA GLN A 411 44.42 -61.93 -57.80
C GLN A 411 43.56 -60.71 -57.43
N LEU A 412 42.62 -60.91 -56.50
CA LEU A 412 41.94 -59.84 -55.77
C LEU A 412 42.54 -59.73 -54.36
N THR A 413 43.09 -58.56 -54.01
CA THR A 413 43.59 -58.25 -52.66
C THR A 413 42.71 -57.18 -52.02
N ILE A 414 42.30 -57.38 -50.76
CA ILE A 414 41.38 -56.50 -50.05
C ILE A 414 42.03 -56.01 -48.76
N ASP A 415 42.33 -54.72 -48.69
CA ASP A 415 42.84 -54.06 -47.49
C ASP A 415 41.71 -53.80 -46.49
N ARG A 416 42.01 -53.84 -45.19
CA ARG A 416 41.09 -53.36 -44.14
C ARG A 416 40.87 -51.84 -44.28
N ILE A 417 39.71 -51.36 -43.83
CA ILE A 417 39.48 -49.92 -43.67
C ILE A 417 40.47 -49.39 -42.63
N PRO A 418 41.32 -48.38 -42.95
CA PRO A 418 42.28 -47.84 -42.00
C PRO A 418 41.57 -47.04 -40.90
N ILE A 419 42.07 -47.13 -39.67
CA ILE A 419 41.58 -46.31 -38.55
C ILE A 419 41.84 -44.84 -38.83
N LYS A 420 40.80 -44.02 -38.66
CA LYS A 420 40.87 -42.57 -38.52
C LYS A 420 39.79 -42.13 -37.54
N PHE A 421 40.05 -41.07 -36.79
CA PHE A 421 39.01 -40.37 -36.05
C PHE A 421 38.17 -39.54 -37.04
N VAL A 422 36.91 -39.94 -37.22
CA VAL A 422 35.87 -39.25 -38.00
C VAL A 422 35.46 -37.97 -37.27
N SER A 423 35.35 -38.04 -35.94
CA SER A 423 35.39 -36.89 -35.05
C SER A 423 36.48 -37.11 -34.00
N ASN A 424 37.25 -36.07 -33.73
CA ASN A 424 38.26 -36.05 -32.67
C ASN A 424 37.62 -35.65 -31.32
N LEU A 425 38.32 -35.98 -30.22
CA LEU A 425 38.01 -35.41 -28.91
C LEU A 425 38.04 -33.87 -28.98
N LYS A 426 37.31 -33.23 -28.08
CA LYS A 426 37.24 -31.76 -27.95
C LYS A 426 37.52 -31.37 -26.51
N ASN A 427 38.15 -30.22 -26.30
CA ASN A 427 38.38 -29.69 -24.96
C ASN A 427 37.05 -29.47 -24.23
N VAL A 428 36.97 -29.91 -22.98
CA VAL A 428 35.76 -29.86 -22.15
C VAL A 428 36.02 -29.02 -20.90
N ARG A 429 35.14 -28.06 -20.64
CA ARG A 429 35.14 -27.23 -19.42
C ARG A 429 33.91 -27.57 -18.59
N VAL A 430 34.11 -27.96 -17.34
CA VAL A 430 33.05 -28.25 -16.37
C VAL A 430 33.35 -27.59 -15.03
N LYS A 431 32.35 -27.44 -14.18
CA LYS A 431 32.55 -27.11 -12.76
C LYS A 431 32.76 -28.37 -11.93
N GLU A 432 33.45 -28.25 -10.79
CA GLU A 432 33.52 -29.26 -9.73
C GLU A 432 32.14 -29.87 -9.42
N ARG A 433 32.08 -31.15 -9.03
CA ARG A 433 30.85 -31.95 -8.83
C ARG A 433 29.95 -32.13 -10.07
N SER A 434 30.46 -31.85 -11.26
CA SER A 434 29.77 -32.13 -12.53
C SER A 434 30.31 -33.38 -13.20
N ARG A 435 29.54 -33.95 -14.13
CA ARG A 435 30.01 -35.00 -15.04
C ARG A 435 30.70 -34.34 -16.24
N ALA A 436 31.94 -34.74 -16.56
CA ALA A 436 32.56 -34.43 -17.85
C ALA A 436 32.35 -35.60 -18.82
N CYS A 437 32.25 -35.31 -20.11
CA CYS A 437 32.06 -36.31 -21.15
C CYS A 437 32.94 -35.98 -22.36
N LEU A 438 33.85 -36.89 -22.71
CA LEU A 438 34.74 -36.82 -23.86
C LEU A 438 34.28 -37.86 -24.87
N GLU A 439 33.97 -37.45 -26.10
CA GLU A 439 33.49 -38.35 -27.15
C GLU A 439 34.27 -38.20 -28.47
N CYS A 440 34.36 -39.30 -29.22
CA CYS A 440 34.90 -39.34 -30.59
C CYS A 440 34.25 -40.47 -31.39
N GLU A 441 34.43 -40.44 -32.71
CA GLU A 441 33.93 -41.46 -33.64
C GLU A 441 35.07 -41.97 -34.53
N LEU A 442 35.13 -43.28 -34.78
CA LEU A 442 36.17 -43.95 -35.56
C LEU A 442 35.65 -44.48 -36.91
N THR A 443 36.52 -44.61 -37.91
CA THR A 443 36.16 -45.19 -39.22
C THR A 443 35.71 -46.65 -39.14
N SER A 444 36.27 -47.41 -38.20
CA SER A 444 35.96 -48.82 -37.92
C SER A 444 35.44 -48.98 -36.50
N LYS A 445 34.63 -50.03 -36.27
CA LYS A 445 34.20 -50.51 -34.95
C LYS A 445 35.13 -51.58 -34.37
N ASP A 446 35.87 -52.26 -35.25
CA ASP A 446 36.69 -53.42 -34.94
C ASP A 446 38.10 -52.92 -34.55
N VAL A 447 38.16 -52.30 -33.36
CA VAL A 447 39.32 -51.58 -32.82
C VAL A 447 39.42 -51.78 -31.30
N THR A 448 40.64 -51.89 -30.79
CA THR A 448 40.94 -51.91 -29.36
C THR A 448 41.25 -50.48 -28.87
N LEU A 449 40.58 -50.04 -27.80
CA LEU A 449 40.73 -48.70 -27.24
C LEU A 449 41.44 -48.70 -25.87
N ARG A 450 42.26 -47.67 -25.63
CA ARG A 450 42.88 -47.37 -24.32
C ARG A 450 42.80 -45.88 -24.04
N TRP A 451 42.26 -45.51 -22.88
CA TRP A 451 42.20 -44.11 -22.43
C TRP A 451 43.38 -43.80 -21.49
N LYS A 452 43.93 -42.58 -21.60
CA LYS A 452 45.00 -42.06 -20.75
C LYS A 452 44.63 -40.68 -20.20
N LYS A 453 45.06 -40.35 -18.99
CA LYS A 453 45.13 -38.98 -18.44
C LYS A 453 46.59 -38.63 -18.18
N ASP A 454 47.05 -37.50 -18.67
CA ASP A 454 48.43 -37.00 -18.50
C ASP A 454 49.49 -38.07 -18.82
N GLY A 455 49.22 -38.87 -19.87
CA GLY A 455 50.03 -40.02 -20.31
C GLY A 455 49.78 -41.35 -19.59
N GLN A 456 49.22 -41.35 -18.38
CA GLN A 456 48.97 -42.54 -17.56
C GLN A 456 47.66 -43.25 -17.97
N LEU A 457 47.69 -44.59 -18.06
CA LEU A 457 46.53 -45.41 -18.44
C LEU A 457 45.40 -45.30 -17.39
N LEU A 458 44.18 -45.05 -17.85
CA LEU A 458 42.97 -45.05 -17.02
C LEU A 458 42.32 -46.45 -16.99
N MET A 459 41.67 -46.76 -15.88
CA MET A 459 40.88 -47.98 -15.70
C MET A 459 39.39 -47.64 -15.60
N HIS A 460 38.53 -48.48 -16.17
CA HIS A 460 37.07 -48.34 -16.03
C HIS A 460 36.64 -48.53 -14.57
N GLY A 461 35.77 -47.66 -14.05
CA GLY A 461 35.23 -47.75 -12.69
C GLY A 461 34.31 -46.59 -12.34
N THR A 462 33.97 -46.43 -11.06
CA THR A 462 33.04 -45.40 -10.56
C THR A 462 33.45 -43.96 -10.88
N LYS A 463 34.76 -43.70 -11.03
CA LYS A 463 35.30 -42.37 -11.39
C LYS A 463 35.37 -42.14 -12.90
N TYR A 464 35.70 -43.19 -13.65
CA TYR A 464 35.97 -43.14 -15.09
C TYR A 464 35.15 -44.23 -15.77
N SER A 465 33.99 -43.89 -16.33
CA SER A 465 33.21 -44.85 -17.11
C SER A 465 33.58 -44.72 -18.59
N MET A 466 33.95 -45.84 -19.20
CA MET A 466 34.44 -45.92 -20.58
C MET A 466 33.48 -46.77 -21.40
N ASN A 467 32.85 -46.16 -22.40
CA ASN A 467 31.89 -46.79 -23.30
C ASN A 467 32.47 -46.84 -24.72
N HIS A 468 32.23 -47.96 -25.42
CA HIS A 468 32.57 -48.11 -26.84
C HIS A 468 31.42 -48.84 -27.52
N GLU A 469 30.62 -48.11 -28.31
CA GLU A 469 29.43 -48.65 -28.98
C GLU A 469 29.53 -48.42 -30.50
N GLY A 470 29.69 -49.51 -31.24
CA GLY A 470 29.88 -49.45 -32.69
C GLY A 470 31.13 -48.64 -33.02
N LYS A 471 30.94 -47.42 -33.54
CA LYS A 471 32.02 -46.49 -33.91
C LYS A 471 32.26 -45.37 -32.89
N ARG A 472 31.38 -45.19 -31.90
CA ARG A 472 31.45 -44.10 -30.93
C ARG A 472 32.19 -44.57 -29.68
N ALA A 473 33.21 -43.82 -29.30
CA ALA A 473 33.94 -44.02 -28.05
C ALA A 473 33.70 -42.81 -27.12
N GLU A 474 33.48 -43.10 -25.84
CA GLU A 474 33.11 -42.12 -24.83
C GLU A 474 33.86 -42.40 -23.51
N LEU A 475 34.46 -41.36 -22.93
CA LEU A 475 34.96 -41.37 -21.56
C LEU A 475 34.17 -40.36 -20.73
N ILE A 476 33.59 -40.87 -19.66
CA ILE A 476 32.85 -40.11 -18.66
C ILE A 476 33.73 -39.96 -17.44
N ILE A 477 33.89 -38.74 -16.94
CA ILE A 477 34.46 -38.45 -15.63
C ILE A 477 33.29 -38.08 -14.72
N GLU A 478 32.94 -38.97 -13.79
CA GLU A 478 31.89 -38.69 -12.81
C GLU A 478 32.45 -37.89 -11.62
N ASP A 479 31.60 -37.07 -11.00
CA ASP A 479 31.92 -36.20 -9.85
C ASP A 479 33.26 -35.46 -9.98
N ALA A 480 33.42 -34.63 -11.02
CA ALA A 480 34.66 -33.96 -11.36
C ALA A 480 35.24 -33.13 -10.19
N GLN A 481 36.53 -33.29 -9.94
CA GLN A 481 37.34 -32.60 -8.94
C GLN A 481 38.39 -31.74 -9.66
N LEU A 482 38.96 -30.74 -8.99
CA LEU A 482 40.00 -29.88 -9.58
C LEU A 482 41.23 -30.69 -10.05
N SER A 483 41.52 -31.82 -9.39
CA SER A 483 42.54 -32.82 -9.74
C SER A 483 42.26 -33.61 -11.03
N ASP A 484 41.02 -33.63 -11.53
CA ASP A 484 40.69 -34.24 -12.82
C ASP A 484 41.03 -33.33 -14.01
N GLY A 485 41.42 -32.07 -13.78
CA GLY A 485 42.00 -31.23 -14.82
C GLY A 485 43.27 -31.86 -15.40
N GLY A 486 43.41 -31.88 -16.73
CA GLY A 486 44.53 -32.53 -17.42
C GLY A 486 44.28 -32.81 -18.90
N GLU A 487 45.27 -33.39 -19.57
CA GLU A 487 45.14 -33.88 -20.94
C GLU A 487 44.62 -35.33 -20.95
N TYR A 488 43.53 -35.57 -21.67
CA TYR A 488 42.97 -36.89 -21.89
C TYR A 488 43.23 -37.33 -23.33
N THR A 489 43.76 -38.54 -23.48
CA THR A 489 44.05 -39.16 -24.78
C THR A 489 43.27 -40.46 -24.91
N VAL A 490 42.60 -40.65 -26.05
CA VAL A 490 42.16 -41.97 -26.50
C VAL A 490 43.17 -42.51 -27.52
N VAL A 491 43.57 -43.76 -27.33
CA VAL A 491 44.41 -44.51 -28.25
C VAL A 491 43.60 -45.63 -28.86
N ALA A 492 43.53 -45.69 -30.19
CA ALA A 492 42.91 -46.75 -30.95
C ALA A 492 43.96 -47.60 -31.67
N ILE A 493 43.81 -48.91 -31.63
CA ILE A 493 44.68 -49.90 -32.29
C ILE A 493 43.79 -50.82 -33.13
N GLN A 494 44.24 -51.25 -34.30
CA GLN A 494 43.50 -52.20 -35.15
C GLN A 494 43.96 -53.63 -34.85
N ASP A 495 43.02 -54.58 -34.75
CA ASP A 495 43.37 -55.95 -34.36
C ASP A 495 44.29 -56.61 -35.40
N GLY A 496 45.56 -56.80 -35.02
CA GLY A 496 46.64 -57.33 -35.86
C GLY A 496 47.64 -56.30 -36.40
N ASP A 497 47.44 -55.00 -36.15
CA ASP A 497 48.34 -53.91 -36.54
C ASP A 497 48.79 -53.13 -35.29
N PRO A 498 50.10 -53.04 -34.97
CA PRO A 498 50.60 -52.29 -33.81
C PRO A 498 50.52 -50.76 -33.96
N THR A 499 50.04 -50.23 -35.10
CA THR A 499 49.91 -48.78 -35.33
C THR A 499 48.90 -48.15 -34.36
N GLU A 500 49.40 -47.34 -33.43
CA GLU A 500 48.58 -46.54 -32.51
C GLU A 500 48.07 -45.26 -33.18
N TYR A 501 46.75 -45.05 -33.14
CA TYR A 501 46.09 -43.82 -33.59
C TYR A 501 45.59 -43.03 -32.37
N TYR A 502 45.81 -41.72 -32.34
CA TYR A 502 45.56 -40.88 -31.17
C TYR A 502 44.52 -39.80 -31.44
N SER A 503 43.73 -39.47 -30.41
CA SER A 503 42.97 -38.22 -30.34
C SER A 503 43.06 -37.67 -28.91
N THR A 504 43.27 -36.36 -28.75
CA THR A 504 43.56 -35.73 -27.45
C THR A 504 42.64 -34.54 -27.17
N ALA A 505 42.37 -34.28 -25.90
CA ALA A 505 41.60 -33.13 -25.44
C ALA A 505 41.96 -32.74 -24.01
N ILE A 506 41.91 -31.45 -23.71
CA ILE A 506 42.10 -30.91 -22.36
C ILE A 506 40.75 -30.88 -21.62
N VAL A 507 40.69 -31.48 -20.43
CA VAL A 507 39.60 -31.25 -19.48
C VAL A 507 40.02 -30.14 -18.51
N THR A 508 39.18 -29.13 -18.38
CA THR A 508 39.31 -28.06 -17.39
C THR A 508 38.19 -28.19 -16.37
N VAL A 509 38.54 -28.38 -15.10
CA VAL A 509 37.57 -28.35 -14.00
C VAL A 509 37.71 -27.03 -13.25
N GLU A 510 36.66 -26.23 -13.26
CA GLU A 510 36.56 -24.95 -12.55
C GLU A 510 35.99 -25.15 -11.15
N GLU A 511 36.36 -24.29 -10.20
CA GLU A 511 35.77 -24.35 -8.86
C GLU A 511 34.27 -24.03 -8.89
N ARG A 512 33.48 -24.83 -8.17
CA ARG A 512 32.03 -24.64 -8.08
C ARG A 512 31.68 -23.65 -6.97
N LEU A 513 31.75 -22.36 -7.31
CA LEU A 513 31.23 -21.29 -6.47
C LEU A 513 29.69 -21.17 -6.61
N ALA A 514 29.00 -21.02 -5.49
CA ALA A 514 27.60 -20.63 -5.43
C ALA A 514 27.44 -19.12 -5.17
N THR A 515 26.22 -18.62 -5.33
CA THR A 515 25.76 -17.35 -4.75
C THR A 515 24.50 -17.61 -3.93
N VAL A 516 24.25 -16.79 -2.92
CA VAL A 516 22.96 -16.78 -2.21
C VAL A 516 21.88 -16.31 -3.19
N LYS A 517 20.81 -17.11 -3.33
CA LYS A 517 19.60 -16.79 -4.11
C LYS A 517 18.47 -16.30 -3.20
N SER A 518 18.36 -16.88 -2.01
CA SER A 518 17.58 -16.34 -0.89
C SER A 518 18.45 -16.42 0.35
N GLY A 519 18.69 -15.28 0.99
CA GLY A 519 19.37 -15.22 2.28
C GLY A 519 18.42 -15.53 3.43
N MET A 520 18.99 -15.62 4.62
CA MET A 520 18.26 -15.61 5.88
C MET A 520 17.75 -14.19 6.20
N SER A 521 16.80 -14.12 7.11
CA SER A 521 16.32 -12.90 7.76
C SER A 521 16.30 -13.11 9.27
N ASP A 522 16.42 -12.03 10.05
CA ASP A 522 16.39 -12.11 11.52
C ASP A 522 15.08 -12.73 12.02
N VAL A 523 15.19 -13.69 12.94
CA VAL A 523 14.08 -14.47 13.49
C VAL A 523 13.72 -13.95 14.87
N HIS A 524 12.44 -13.62 15.05
CA HIS A 524 11.86 -13.20 16.32
C HIS A 524 10.75 -14.21 16.68
N ALA A 525 10.99 -15.04 17.69
CA ALA A 525 10.10 -16.16 18.03
C ALA A 525 9.96 -16.33 19.56
N ALA A 526 8.75 -16.61 20.04
CA ALA A 526 8.49 -16.81 21.47
C ALA A 526 9.10 -18.14 21.97
N THR A 527 9.46 -18.20 23.25
CA THR A 527 9.93 -19.42 23.92
C THR A 527 8.91 -20.55 23.75
N GLY A 528 9.38 -21.73 23.35
CA GLY A 528 8.56 -22.90 23.04
C GLY A 528 7.90 -22.92 21.65
N SER A 529 7.95 -21.83 20.88
CA SER A 529 7.41 -21.80 19.51
C SER A 529 8.42 -22.36 18.48
N PRO A 530 7.97 -22.93 17.34
CA PRO A 530 8.86 -23.37 16.29
C PRO A 530 9.32 -22.21 15.38
N ALA A 531 10.56 -22.30 14.88
CA ALA A 531 11.12 -21.36 13.92
C ALA A 531 12.06 -22.07 12.92
N GLU A 532 12.44 -21.40 11.83
CA GLU A 532 13.50 -21.86 10.94
C GLU A 532 14.35 -20.71 10.38
N LEU A 533 15.63 -20.99 10.14
CA LEU A 533 16.50 -20.22 9.28
C LEU A 533 16.67 -20.97 7.96
N CYS A 534 16.53 -20.28 6.83
CA CYS A 534 16.55 -20.88 5.51
C CYS A 534 17.51 -20.11 4.59
N VAL A 535 18.40 -20.84 3.90
CA VAL A 535 19.20 -20.32 2.78
C VAL A 535 18.90 -21.13 1.54
N VAL A 536 18.72 -20.44 0.42
CA VAL A 536 18.64 -21.05 -0.90
C VAL A 536 19.84 -20.60 -1.72
N LEU A 537 20.69 -21.53 -2.14
CA LEU A 537 21.79 -21.27 -3.07
C LEU A 537 21.27 -21.23 -4.52
N ASN A 538 22.09 -20.71 -5.43
CA ASN A 538 21.85 -20.79 -6.87
C ASN A 538 22.22 -22.18 -7.47
N ASP A 539 22.94 -23.02 -6.73
CA ASP A 539 23.48 -24.30 -7.20
C ASP A 539 23.43 -25.36 -6.08
N GLU A 540 22.80 -26.51 -6.35
CA GLU A 540 22.52 -27.57 -5.37
C GLU A 540 23.73 -28.43 -4.98
N LYS A 541 24.76 -28.49 -5.84
CA LYS A 541 25.95 -29.32 -5.59
C LYS A 541 27.08 -28.59 -4.89
N VAL A 542 26.82 -27.37 -4.42
CA VAL A 542 27.71 -26.68 -3.48
C VAL A 542 27.28 -27.07 -2.07
N GLU A 543 28.26 -27.37 -1.22
CA GLU A 543 28.03 -27.58 0.20
C GLU A 543 28.33 -26.31 1.00
N GLY A 544 27.66 -26.18 2.15
CA GLY A 544 27.86 -25.09 3.08
C GLY A 544 27.65 -25.52 4.51
N VAL A 545 28.41 -24.88 5.40
CA VAL A 545 28.41 -25.13 6.85
C VAL A 545 27.60 -24.07 7.57
N TRP A 546 27.01 -24.46 8.70
CA TRP A 546 26.32 -23.57 9.61
C TRP A 546 27.25 -23.15 10.74
N LEU A 547 27.19 -21.89 11.15
CA LEU A 547 27.92 -21.36 12.29
C LEU A 547 26.95 -20.64 13.24
N LYS A 548 27.16 -20.77 14.55
CA LYS A 548 26.56 -19.92 15.58
C LYS A 548 27.66 -19.12 16.27
N ASP A 549 27.48 -17.81 16.37
CA ASP A 549 28.39 -16.86 17.02
C ASP A 549 29.85 -17.02 16.54
N GLY A 550 30.02 -17.29 15.24
CA GLY A 550 31.30 -17.50 14.57
C GLY A 550 31.91 -18.90 14.71
N LYS A 551 31.29 -19.83 15.42
CA LYS A 551 31.74 -21.23 15.58
C LYS A 551 30.88 -22.18 14.75
N GLU A 552 31.51 -23.14 14.08
CA GLU A 552 30.80 -24.15 13.27
C GLU A 552 29.90 -25.05 14.12
N ILE A 553 28.68 -25.30 13.64
CA ILE A 553 27.67 -26.14 14.29
C ILE A 553 27.87 -27.58 13.84
N THR A 554 28.60 -28.36 14.65
CA THR A 554 28.70 -29.82 14.50
C THR A 554 27.50 -30.54 15.12
N ASP A 555 26.94 -29.96 16.18
CA ASP A 555 25.72 -30.37 16.88
C ASP A 555 25.15 -29.13 17.60
N LEU A 556 23.83 -29.03 17.73
CA LEU A 556 23.14 -27.99 18.48
C LEU A 556 21.85 -28.61 19.08
N PRO A 557 21.81 -28.89 20.39
CA PRO A 557 20.75 -29.68 21.00
C PRO A 557 19.34 -29.16 20.68
N GLY A 558 18.51 -30.04 20.10
CA GLY A 558 17.13 -29.74 19.72
C GLY A 558 16.95 -29.17 18.31
N VAL A 559 18.01 -28.68 17.64
CA VAL A 559 17.93 -28.07 16.31
C VAL A 559 18.24 -29.09 15.21
N GLN A 560 17.51 -29.02 14.09
CA GLN A 560 17.66 -29.93 12.96
C GLN A 560 18.34 -29.22 11.78
N ILE A 561 19.47 -29.75 11.31
CA ILE A 561 20.11 -29.33 10.05
C ILE A 561 19.49 -30.11 8.90
N VAL A 562 18.94 -29.43 7.90
CA VAL A 562 18.31 -30.07 6.73
C VAL A 562 18.89 -29.51 5.43
N LYS A 563 19.26 -30.39 4.49
CA LYS A 563 19.59 -30.04 3.10
C LYS A 563 18.61 -30.74 2.15
N GLN A 564 18.05 -30.00 1.20
CA GLN A 564 17.24 -30.54 0.10
C GLN A 564 17.57 -29.79 -1.19
N GLY A 565 18.40 -30.40 -2.05
CA GLY A 565 18.94 -29.73 -3.24
C GLY A 565 19.73 -28.48 -2.85
N ALA A 566 19.38 -27.32 -3.42
CA ALA A 566 19.98 -26.03 -3.09
C ALA A 566 19.41 -25.34 -1.84
N VAL A 567 18.44 -25.96 -1.14
CA VAL A 567 17.84 -25.42 0.09
C VAL A 567 18.55 -26.00 1.30
N HIS A 568 19.04 -25.13 2.18
CA HIS A 568 19.65 -25.48 3.46
C HIS A 568 18.84 -24.82 4.59
N LYS A 569 18.55 -25.54 5.67
CA LYS A 569 17.83 -25.02 6.84
C LYS A 569 18.46 -25.40 8.17
N LEU A 570 18.32 -24.51 9.16
CA LEU A 570 18.23 -24.86 10.58
C LEU A 570 16.77 -24.78 10.99
N ILE A 571 16.20 -25.85 11.51
CA ILE A 571 14.83 -25.88 12.03
C ILE A 571 14.91 -26.00 13.55
N PHE A 572 14.26 -25.07 14.24
CA PHE A 572 14.15 -24.97 15.69
C PHE A 572 12.74 -25.44 16.07
N PRO A 573 12.52 -26.69 16.54
CA PRO A 573 11.17 -27.21 16.80
C PRO A 573 10.51 -26.57 18.04
N SER A 574 11.34 -26.06 18.96
CA SER A 574 10.95 -25.37 20.19
C SER A 574 12.05 -24.39 20.55
N MET A 575 11.79 -23.09 20.39
CA MET A 575 12.72 -22.01 20.69
C MET A 575 13.01 -21.86 22.20
N GLY A 576 14.19 -21.36 22.54
CA GLY A 576 14.60 -21.08 23.92
C GLY A 576 15.88 -20.24 23.98
N PRO A 577 16.29 -19.74 25.17
CA PRO A 577 17.39 -18.77 25.30
C PRO A 577 18.73 -19.23 24.73
N GLU A 578 19.03 -20.53 24.81
CA GLU A 578 20.20 -21.17 24.20
C GLU A 578 20.28 -21.05 22.66
N HIS A 579 19.15 -20.76 22.01
CA HIS A 579 19.04 -20.52 20.58
C HIS A 579 19.28 -19.05 20.19
N GLU A 580 19.32 -18.10 21.13
CA GLU A 580 19.62 -16.70 20.81
C GLU A 580 21.09 -16.54 20.38
N GLY A 581 21.34 -15.76 19.33
CA GLY A 581 22.68 -15.51 18.80
C GLY A 581 22.70 -15.20 17.31
N LYS A 582 23.90 -15.00 16.77
CA LYS A 582 24.11 -14.74 15.34
C LYS A 582 24.40 -16.04 14.60
N TYR A 583 23.62 -16.33 13.57
CA TYR A 583 23.80 -17.50 12.71
C TYR A 583 24.34 -17.09 11.35
N THR A 584 25.36 -17.81 10.88
CA THR A 584 25.99 -17.60 9.59
C THR A 584 25.95 -18.92 8.81
N PHE A 585 25.51 -18.90 7.57
CA PHE A 585 25.65 -20.02 6.64
C PHE A 585 26.71 -19.68 5.61
N ARG A 586 27.73 -20.53 5.49
CA ARG A 586 28.92 -20.29 4.66
C ARG A 586 29.14 -21.44 3.68
N ALA A 587 29.13 -21.13 2.39
CA ALA A 587 29.40 -22.05 1.27
C ALA A 587 30.51 -21.47 0.37
N LYS A 588 31.03 -22.26 -0.57
CA LYS A 588 32.03 -21.76 -1.54
C LYS A 588 31.48 -20.56 -2.33
N GLY A 589 32.00 -19.36 -2.09
CA GLY A 589 31.59 -18.12 -2.76
C GLY A 589 30.28 -17.48 -2.26
N ALA A 590 29.62 -18.04 -1.24
CA ALA A 590 28.34 -17.56 -0.74
C ALA A 590 28.31 -17.53 0.81
N GLU A 591 27.88 -16.42 1.37
CA GLU A 591 27.64 -16.28 2.81
C GLU A 591 26.31 -15.57 3.04
N SER A 592 25.56 -16.01 4.05
CA SER A 592 24.35 -15.35 4.55
C SER A 592 24.40 -15.31 6.07
N GLU A 593 23.87 -14.24 6.66
CA GLU A 593 23.81 -14.07 8.12
C GLU A 593 22.42 -13.64 8.57
N ALA A 594 22.03 -14.04 9.77
CA ALA A 594 20.82 -13.58 10.47
C ALA A 594 20.99 -13.77 11.98
N SER A 595 20.25 -12.97 12.75
CA SER A 595 20.20 -13.05 14.21
C SER A 595 18.91 -13.73 14.66
N VAL A 596 18.98 -14.52 15.73
CA VAL A 596 17.84 -15.19 16.34
C VAL A 596 17.60 -14.57 17.73
N PHE A 597 16.36 -14.12 17.97
CA PHE A 597 15.94 -13.43 19.17
C PHE A 597 14.69 -14.08 19.78
N ILE A 598 14.61 -14.16 21.12
CA ILE A 598 13.39 -14.58 21.80
C ILE A 598 12.42 -13.39 21.90
N ALA A 599 11.19 -13.61 21.45
CA ALA A 599 10.13 -12.63 21.29
C ALA A 599 8.93 -12.93 22.21
N ASP A 600 9.18 -13.03 23.52
CA ASP A 600 8.16 -13.33 24.51
C ASP A 600 7.29 -12.09 24.82
N PRO A 601 5.96 -12.16 24.64
CA PRO A 601 5.07 -11.08 25.05
C PRO A 601 5.10 -10.88 26.57
N PRO A 602 4.81 -9.66 27.08
CA PRO A 602 4.83 -9.39 28.51
C PRO A 602 3.74 -10.21 29.20
N THR A 603 4.08 -10.88 30.28
CA THR A 603 3.17 -11.72 31.07
C THR A 603 3.38 -11.51 32.57
N ILE A 604 2.31 -11.65 33.34
CA ILE A 604 2.29 -11.59 34.81
C ILE A 604 1.64 -12.91 35.27
N ASP A 605 2.20 -13.54 36.29
CA ASP A 605 1.71 -14.83 36.76
C ASP A 605 0.26 -14.70 37.30
N PRO A 606 -0.68 -15.58 36.92
CA PRO A 606 -2.06 -15.53 37.42
C PRO A 606 -2.17 -15.55 38.94
N SER A 607 -1.28 -16.27 39.64
CA SER A 607 -1.26 -16.32 41.11
C SER A 607 -0.88 -14.96 41.74
N VAL A 608 -0.06 -14.15 41.05
CA VAL A 608 0.25 -12.78 41.46
C VAL A 608 -0.95 -11.87 41.24
N LEU A 609 -1.66 -12.01 40.11
CA LEU A 609 -2.88 -11.25 39.83
C LEU A 609 -3.99 -11.56 40.85
N GLU A 610 -4.20 -12.84 41.17
CA GLU A 610 -5.15 -13.28 42.21
C GLU A 610 -4.76 -12.75 43.60
N ALA A 611 -3.49 -12.83 43.98
CA ALA A 611 -3.01 -12.32 45.26
C ALA A 611 -3.23 -10.79 45.42
N LEU A 612 -2.92 -10.01 44.37
CA LEU A 612 -3.11 -8.56 44.32
C LEU A 612 -4.58 -8.13 44.31
N ALA A 613 -5.46 -8.93 43.70
CA ALA A 613 -6.90 -8.68 43.68
C ALA A 613 -7.57 -9.04 45.03
N ALA A 614 -7.12 -10.12 45.69
CA ALA A 614 -7.68 -10.58 46.95
C ALA A 614 -7.20 -9.78 48.17
N HIS A 615 -6.00 -9.20 48.13
CA HIS A 615 -5.37 -8.53 49.27
C HIS A 615 -4.94 -7.10 48.91
N PRO A 616 -5.78 -6.08 49.21
CA PRO A 616 -5.39 -4.68 49.08
C PRO A 616 -4.12 -4.35 49.86
N ILE A 617 -3.20 -3.63 49.23
CA ILE A 617 -1.99 -3.15 49.90
C ILE A 617 -2.42 -2.07 50.89
N THR A 618 -2.11 -2.28 52.17
CA THR A 618 -2.44 -1.33 53.24
C THR A 618 -1.17 -0.74 53.84
N VAL A 619 -1.17 0.59 53.99
CA VAL A 619 -0.05 1.39 54.52
C VAL A 619 -0.62 2.46 55.44
N LYS A 620 0.09 2.85 56.50
CA LYS A 620 -0.35 3.95 57.38
C LYS A 620 0.14 5.29 56.81
N VAL A 621 -0.60 6.38 57.03
CA VAL A 621 -0.12 7.74 56.72
C VAL A 621 1.30 7.96 57.27
N GLY A 622 2.14 8.64 56.48
CA GLY A 622 3.54 8.92 56.79
C GLY A 622 4.52 7.75 56.56
N HIS A 623 4.03 6.54 56.24
CA HIS A 623 4.87 5.38 55.94
C HIS A 623 5.05 5.20 54.42
N THR A 624 5.99 4.34 54.01
CA THR A 624 6.26 4.06 52.60
C THR A 624 5.49 2.81 52.13
N ALA A 625 4.81 2.91 50.99
CA ALA A 625 4.27 1.76 50.26
C ALA A 625 5.27 1.27 49.21
N HIS A 626 5.47 -0.05 49.14
CA HIS A 626 6.26 -0.72 48.10
C HIS A 626 5.38 -1.71 47.34
N ILE A 627 5.18 -1.47 46.06
CA ILE A 627 4.25 -2.19 45.19
C ILE A 627 5.08 -2.95 44.16
N LYS A 628 5.47 -4.18 44.49
CA LYS A 628 6.29 -5.06 43.67
C LYS A 628 5.43 -6.07 42.90
N VAL A 629 5.57 -6.11 41.57
CA VAL A 629 4.86 -7.04 40.69
C VAL A 629 5.85 -7.74 39.76
N PRO A 630 6.10 -9.05 39.95
CA PRO A 630 6.91 -9.85 39.03
C PRO A 630 6.28 -9.97 37.63
N PHE A 631 7.12 -10.05 36.60
CA PHE A 631 6.72 -10.24 35.20
C PHE A 631 7.74 -11.07 34.41
N ARG A 632 7.34 -11.48 33.20
CA ARG A 632 8.23 -12.03 32.16
C ARG A 632 8.00 -11.30 30.84
N GLY A 633 8.96 -11.33 29.92
CA GLY A 633 8.83 -10.80 28.55
C GLY A 633 10.18 -10.44 27.93
N LYS A 634 10.32 -10.64 26.62
CA LYS A 634 11.51 -10.31 25.82
C LYS A 634 11.07 -9.72 24.47
N PRO A 635 11.62 -8.56 24.02
CA PRO A 635 12.46 -7.62 24.76
C PRO A 635 11.81 -7.15 26.08
N LEU A 636 12.63 -6.68 27.03
CA LEU A 636 12.15 -6.27 28.36
C LEU A 636 11.07 -5.18 28.23
N PRO A 637 9.88 -5.34 28.83
CA PRO A 637 8.77 -4.42 28.64
C PRO A 637 9.02 -3.04 29.27
N LYS A 638 8.53 -1.97 28.62
CA LYS A 638 8.30 -0.68 29.27
C LYS A 638 7.30 -0.91 30.41
N VAL A 639 7.70 -0.50 31.61
CA VAL A 639 6.84 -0.37 32.80
C VAL A 639 6.15 1.00 32.74
N THR A 640 4.85 1.01 33.05
CA THR A 640 4.03 2.23 33.14
C THR A 640 3.01 2.02 34.25
N TRP A 641 2.83 3.00 35.13
CA TRP A 641 1.87 2.92 36.23
C TRP A 641 0.79 3.98 36.06
N TYR A 642 -0.44 3.65 36.46
CA TYR A 642 -1.58 4.57 36.47
C TYR A 642 -2.26 4.54 37.83
N LYS A 643 -2.69 5.71 38.33
CA LYS A 643 -3.54 5.86 39.52
C LYS A 643 -4.86 6.47 39.11
N ASP A 644 -5.97 5.79 39.42
CA ASP A 644 -7.35 6.25 39.16
C ASP A 644 -7.59 6.69 37.70
N GLY A 645 -6.82 6.13 36.75
CA GLY A 645 -6.88 6.41 35.31
C GLY A 645 -5.81 7.39 34.76
N MET A 646 -5.08 8.12 35.62
CA MET A 646 -4.01 9.04 35.20
C MET A 646 -2.63 8.36 35.26
N GLU A 647 -1.73 8.66 34.32
CA GLU A 647 -0.36 8.11 34.30
C GLU A 647 0.45 8.70 35.47
N VAL A 648 1.07 7.84 36.26
CA VAL A 648 1.92 8.24 37.40
C VAL A 648 3.25 8.72 36.85
N THR A 649 3.71 9.88 37.31
CA THR A 649 5.04 10.42 37.03
C THR A 649 5.94 10.27 38.25
N GLU A 650 7.26 10.31 38.05
CA GLU A 650 8.20 10.35 39.18
C GLU A 650 8.19 11.73 39.82
N GLU A 651 8.11 11.75 41.15
CA GLU A 651 8.03 12.93 42.00
C GLU A 651 8.89 12.73 43.25
N GLU A 652 9.11 13.75 44.08
CA GLU A 652 9.92 13.66 45.31
C GLU A 652 9.49 12.51 46.25
N ARG A 653 8.20 12.14 46.25
CA ARG A 653 7.69 11.00 47.02
C ARG A 653 7.61 9.69 46.24
N VAL A 654 7.64 9.71 44.90
CA VAL A 654 7.21 8.59 44.04
C VAL A 654 8.34 8.19 43.08
N SER A 655 8.85 6.96 43.23
CA SER A 655 9.85 6.38 42.32
C SER A 655 9.36 5.07 41.68
N MET A 656 9.82 4.82 40.45
CA MET A 656 9.37 3.69 39.63
C MET A 656 10.55 2.92 39.02
N GLU A 657 10.86 1.77 39.62
CA GLU A 657 11.97 0.91 39.18
C GLU A 657 11.49 -0.22 38.25
N ARG A 658 12.27 -0.47 37.19
CA ARG A 658 12.10 -1.57 36.25
C ARG A 658 13.30 -2.51 36.36
N GLY A 659 13.11 -3.67 36.99
CA GLY A 659 14.05 -4.78 36.96
C GLY A 659 13.96 -5.58 35.65
N GLU A 660 14.65 -6.73 35.63
CA GLU A 660 14.56 -7.69 34.52
C GLU A 660 13.31 -8.58 34.61
N ASP A 661 12.87 -8.89 35.83
CA ASP A 661 11.77 -9.81 36.15
C ASP A 661 10.66 -9.16 37.01
N GLN A 662 10.72 -7.86 37.25
CA GLN A 662 9.86 -7.17 38.22
C GLN A 662 9.68 -5.67 37.92
N ALA A 663 8.48 -5.16 38.19
CA ALA A 663 8.18 -3.74 38.32
C ALA A 663 8.03 -3.39 39.81
N LEU A 664 8.57 -2.25 40.23
CA LEU A 664 8.40 -1.71 41.58
C LEU A 664 7.94 -0.24 41.50
N LEU A 665 6.81 0.06 42.14
CA LEU A 665 6.37 1.42 42.44
C LEU A 665 6.55 1.65 43.94
N THR A 666 7.30 2.69 44.31
CA THR A 666 7.49 3.10 45.70
C THR A 666 6.85 4.46 45.91
N ILE A 667 5.97 4.58 46.92
CA ILE A 667 5.35 5.83 47.34
C ILE A 667 5.75 6.06 48.80
N SER A 668 6.64 7.02 49.03
CA SER A 668 7.13 7.38 50.35
C SER A 668 6.23 8.42 51.04
N ASN A 669 6.27 8.44 52.38
CA ASN A 669 5.50 9.39 53.21
C ASN A 669 4.03 9.48 52.77
N CYS A 670 3.34 8.33 52.71
CA CYS A 670 2.01 8.22 52.12
C CYS A 670 0.98 9.17 52.75
N VAL A 671 0.17 9.79 51.91
CA VAL A 671 -0.98 10.63 52.30
C VAL A 671 -2.29 9.90 52.02
N ARG A 672 -3.40 10.34 52.64
CA ARG A 672 -4.70 9.65 52.53
C ARG A 672 -5.17 9.55 51.08
N GLU A 673 -4.86 10.58 50.30
CA GLU A 673 -5.17 10.79 48.88
C GLU A 673 -4.38 9.85 47.94
N ASP A 674 -3.30 9.20 48.42
CA ASP A 674 -2.59 8.16 47.67
C ASP A 674 -3.43 6.87 47.54
N SER A 675 -4.49 6.72 48.35
CA SER A 675 -5.44 5.61 48.21
C SER A 675 -6.14 5.66 46.85
N GLY A 676 -6.36 4.50 46.23
CA GLY A 676 -6.99 4.44 44.91
C GLY A 676 -6.81 3.10 44.20
N LEU A 677 -7.22 3.05 42.94
CA LEU A 677 -6.96 1.93 42.04
C LEU A 677 -5.63 2.18 41.31
N ILE A 678 -4.68 1.26 41.46
CA ILE A 678 -3.38 1.30 40.79
C ILE A 678 -3.35 0.23 39.71
N LEU A 679 -2.92 0.63 38.51
CA LEU A 679 -2.82 -0.20 37.32
C LEU A 679 -1.39 -0.18 36.80
N LEU A 680 -0.70 -1.31 36.89
CA LEU A 680 0.53 -1.57 36.15
C LEU A 680 0.18 -1.91 34.70
N LYS A 681 0.95 -1.36 33.76
CA LYS A 681 0.91 -1.68 32.33
C LYS A 681 2.32 -1.95 31.81
N LEU A 682 2.53 -3.17 31.35
CA LEU A 682 3.75 -3.66 30.71
C LEU A 682 3.54 -3.68 29.20
N LYS A 683 4.51 -3.20 28.40
CA LYS A 683 4.45 -3.28 26.93
C LYS A 683 5.83 -3.53 26.31
N ASN A 684 5.94 -4.47 25.39
CA ASN A 684 7.02 -4.55 24.41
C ASN A 684 6.43 -4.58 22.98
N ASP A 685 7.25 -4.84 21.96
CA ASP A 685 6.82 -4.84 20.56
C ASP A 685 6.04 -6.12 20.15
N HIS A 686 5.83 -7.05 21.08
CA HIS A 686 5.15 -8.32 20.87
C HIS A 686 3.89 -8.49 21.73
N GLY A 687 3.62 -7.58 22.66
CA GLY A 687 2.37 -7.58 23.43
C GLY A 687 2.34 -6.61 24.62
N SER A 688 1.32 -6.79 25.45
CA SER A 688 1.18 -6.07 26.72
C SER A 688 0.42 -6.88 27.77
N ALA A 689 0.81 -6.74 29.03
CA ALA A 689 0.09 -7.26 30.19
C ALA A 689 -0.21 -6.15 31.20
N THR A 690 -1.20 -6.38 32.06
CA THR A 690 -1.65 -5.43 33.08
C THR A 690 -1.94 -6.12 34.40
N ALA A 691 -1.58 -5.49 35.51
CA ALA A 691 -2.02 -5.89 36.84
C ALA A 691 -2.74 -4.73 37.52
N THR A 692 -3.92 -5.00 38.07
CA THR A 692 -4.73 -4.03 38.81
C THR A 692 -4.73 -4.40 40.28
N LEU A 693 -4.50 -3.42 41.16
CA LEU A 693 -4.44 -3.60 42.60
C LEU A 693 -5.01 -2.38 43.33
N HIS A 694 -5.43 -2.56 44.58
CA HIS A 694 -5.95 -1.46 45.40
C HIS A 694 -4.94 -1.06 46.49
N LEU A 695 -4.56 0.21 46.52
CA LEU A 695 -3.81 0.81 47.62
C LEU A 695 -4.79 1.51 48.57
N SER A 696 -4.69 1.21 49.86
CA SER A 696 -5.52 1.83 50.91
C SER A 696 -4.61 2.40 51.99
N VAL A 697 -4.50 3.73 52.02
CA VAL A 697 -3.75 4.46 53.04
C VAL A 697 -4.64 4.70 54.25
N LEU A 698 -4.20 4.19 55.40
CA LEU A 698 -4.90 4.21 56.68
C LEU A 698 -4.54 5.47 57.48
N ASP A 699 -5.56 6.23 57.86
CA ASP A 699 -5.49 7.48 58.64
C ASP A 699 -6.46 7.39 59.82
N ARG A 700 -6.37 8.33 60.76
CA ARG A 700 -7.48 8.63 61.68
C ARG A 700 -8.68 9.18 60.89
N PRO A 701 -9.92 9.15 61.44
CA PRO A 701 -11.08 9.69 60.72
C PRO A 701 -10.96 11.20 60.52
N LYS A 702 -11.61 11.75 59.50
CA LYS A 702 -11.86 13.20 59.43
C LYS A 702 -12.92 13.59 60.48
N PRO A 703 -13.12 14.89 60.79
CA PRO A 703 -14.16 15.32 61.74
C PRO A 703 -15.57 14.82 61.37
N PRO A 704 -16.47 14.67 62.36
CA PRO A 704 -17.91 14.55 62.11
C PRO A 704 -18.44 15.72 61.26
N GLN A 705 -19.52 15.49 60.50
CA GLN A 705 -20.02 16.44 59.51
C GLN A 705 -21.20 17.30 60.00
N GLY A 706 -21.27 18.52 59.47
CA GLY A 706 -22.40 19.45 59.61
C GLY A 706 -22.41 20.25 60.92
N ARG A 707 -23.37 21.17 61.06
CA ARG A 707 -23.67 21.81 62.36
C ARG A 707 -24.31 20.76 63.27
N VAL A 708 -23.98 20.78 64.56
CA VAL A 708 -24.61 19.91 65.55
C VAL A 708 -26.06 20.36 65.75
N GLU A 709 -26.98 19.43 65.60
CA GLU A 709 -28.42 19.61 65.82
C GLU A 709 -28.71 19.42 67.32
N PHE A 710 -29.08 20.49 68.02
CA PHE A 710 -29.57 20.40 69.39
C PHE A 710 -31.07 20.08 69.38
N LEU A 711 -31.42 18.91 69.89
CA LEU A 711 -32.79 18.37 69.91
C LEU A 711 -33.52 18.73 71.21
N GLU A 712 -32.79 19.00 72.28
CA GLU A 712 -33.33 19.41 73.58
C GLU A 712 -32.29 20.24 74.35
N LEU A 713 -32.75 21.32 75.03
CA LEU A 713 -31.96 22.22 75.86
C LEU A 713 -32.72 22.55 77.17
N SER A 714 -33.17 21.52 77.90
CA SER A 714 -34.09 21.63 79.03
C SER A 714 -33.35 21.66 80.39
N GLY A 715 -33.25 22.84 81.01
CA GLY A 715 -32.67 23.02 82.34
C GLY A 715 -31.22 22.53 82.46
N SER A 716 -31.03 21.31 82.97
CA SER A 716 -29.73 20.63 83.10
C SER A 716 -29.45 19.56 82.03
N CYS A 717 -30.37 19.35 81.08
CA CYS A 717 -30.25 18.36 80.00
C CYS A 717 -29.90 19.01 78.65
N VAL A 718 -29.03 18.36 77.88
CA VAL A 718 -28.76 18.67 76.47
C VAL A 718 -28.76 17.39 75.65
N HIS A 719 -29.60 17.33 74.62
CA HIS A 719 -29.61 16.27 73.61
C HIS A 719 -29.07 16.83 72.28
N MET A 720 -28.00 16.25 71.76
CA MET A 720 -27.31 16.70 70.56
C MET A 720 -27.17 15.58 69.53
N LYS A 721 -27.12 15.94 68.24
CA LYS A 721 -27.05 15.02 67.10
C LYS A 721 -26.13 15.58 66.01
N TRP A 722 -25.39 14.70 65.32
CA TRP A 722 -24.42 15.04 64.28
C TRP A 722 -24.50 14.08 63.09
N LYS A 723 -23.62 14.26 62.09
CA LYS A 723 -23.44 13.32 60.98
C LYS A 723 -22.05 12.68 61.04
N ALA A 724 -21.93 11.43 60.60
CA ALA A 724 -20.65 10.72 60.59
C ALA A 724 -19.60 11.40 59.68
N PRO A 725 -18.29 11.16 59.88
CA PRO A 725 -17.22 11.68 59.02
C PRO A 725 -17.43 11.38 57.54
N LYS A 726 -16.96 12.28 56.66
CA LYS A 726 -16.99 12.04 55.21
C LYS A 726 -16.03 10.93 54.80
N ASP A 727 -14.90 10.84 55.49
CA ASP A 727 -13.89 9.81 55.36
C ASP A 727 -13.55 9.27 56.75
N ASN A 728 -13.57 7.95 56.89
CA ASN A 728 -13.29 7.24 58.13
C ASN A 728 -11.79 6.89 58.28
N GLY A 729 -10.93 7.28 57.33
CA GLY A 729 -9.50 6.99 57.35
C GLY A 729 -9.16 5.56 56.90
N GLY A 730 -10.04 4.91 56.14
CA GLY A 730 -9.83 3.53 55.64
C GLY A 730 -10.13 2.43 56.67
N ARG A 731 -10.57 2.79 57.88
CA ARG A 731 -10.98 1.87 58.95
C ARG A 731 -12.35 2.31 59.50
N PRO A 732 -13.23 1.38 59.91
CA PRO A 732 -14.54 1.75 60.45
C PRO A 732 -14.40 2.62 61.70
N VAL A 733 -15.28 3.61 61.84
CA VAL A 733 -15.41 4.37 63.09
C VAL A 733 -15.95 3.40 64.15
N THR A 734 -15.24 3.27 65.27
CA THR A 734 -15.58 2.37 66.37
C THR A 734 -16.38 3.09 67.46
N GLN A 735 -16.12 4.37 67.68
CA GLN A 735 -16.80 5.19 68.67
C GLN A 735 -16.73 6.69 68.34
N PHE A 736 -17.64 7.47 68.93
CA PHE A 736 -17.56 8.92 69.03
C PHE A 736 -17.32 9.34 70.48
N ILE A 737 -16.38 10.26 70.70
CA ILE A 737 -16.13 10.91 71.99
C ILE A 737 -16.87 12.24 72.00
N VAL A 738 -17.64 12.53 73.06
CA VAL A 738 -18.29 13.84 73.25
C VAL A 738 -17.69 14.55 74.45
N GLU A 739 -17.26 15.80 74.26
CA GLU A 739 -16.71 16.67 75.30
C GLU A 739 -17.45 18.00 75.37
N ARG A 740 -17.35 18.70 76.52
CA ARG A 740 -17.83 20.09 76.68
C ARG A 740 -16.78 21.02 77.28
N ARG A 741 -16.92 22.31 77.00
CA ARG A 741 -16.17 23.43 77.59
C ARG A 741 -17.18 24.46 78.07
N ALA A 742 -17.09 24.88 79.34
CA ALA A 742 -17.89 26.02 79.81
C ALA A 742 -17.30 27.32 79.25
N VAL A 743 -18.14 28.27 78.86
CA VAL A 743 -17.68 29.56 78.33
C VAL A 743 -16.80 30.27 79.36
N GLY A 744 -15.69 30.86 78.89
CA GLY A 744 -14.65 31.44 79.75
C GLY A 744 -13.69 30.42 80.42
N LYS A 745 -13.83 29.11 80.20
CA LYS A 745 -12.82 28.10 80.59
C LYS A 745 -12.04 27.62 79.37
N LYS A 746 -10.76 27.27 79.56
CA LYS A 746 -9.88 26.76 78.49
C LYS A 746 -9.92 25.24 78.31
N SER A 747 -10.28 24.49 79.36
CA SER A 747 -10.28 23.03 79.36
C SER A 747 -11.57 22.43 78.80
N TRP A 748 -11.40 21.41 77.95
CA TRP A 748 -12.45 20.49 77.55
C TRP A 748 -12.60 19.37 78.58
N ILE A 749 -13.82 18.84 78.73
CA ILE A 749 -14.17 17.76 79.66
C ILE A 749 -15.02 16.74 78.91
N LYS A 750 -14.49 15.52 78.74
CA LYS A 750 -15.23 14.37 78.22
C LYS A 750 -16.48 14.08 79.05
N ILE A 751 -17.63 14.09 78.41
CA ILE A 751 -18.94 13.86 79.03
C ILE A 751 -19.52 12.48 78.71
N GLY A 752 -19.13 11.86 77.60
CA GLY A 752 -19.44 10.46 77.28
C GLY A 752 -18.80 9.97 75.99
N GLU A 753 -19.13 8.72 75.64
CA GLU A 753 -18.80 8.05 74.39
C GLU A 753 -20.03 7.28 73.89
N VAL A 754 -20.14 7.09 72.57
CA VAL A 754 -21.16 6.26 71.92
C VAL A 754 -20.54 5.40 70.82
N ASP A 755 -21.16 4.26 70.48
CA ASP A 755 -20.74 3.38 69.37
C ASP A 755 -20.66 4.15 68.04
N GLY A 756 -19.73 3.75 67.17
CA GLY A 756 -19.47 4.43 65.88
C GLY A 756 -20.63 4.47 64.89
N LYS A 757 -21.73 3.74 65.13
CA LYS A 757 -22.99 3.81 64.37
C LYS A 757 -24.00 4.80 64.96
N VAL A 758 -23.78 5.28 66.19
CA VAL A 758 -24.67 6.18 66.91
C VAL A 758 -24.20 7.62 66.72
N THR A 759 -25.07 8.48 66.19
CA THR A 759 -24.76 9.89 65.88
C THR A 759 -25.59 10.89 66.69
N ASN A 760 -26.00 10.50 67.90
CA ASN A 760 -26.66 11.35 68.88
C ASN A 760 -26.14 11.03 70.29
N PHE A 761 -26.31 11.99 71.22
CA PHE A 761 -25.92 11.85 72.63
C PHE A 761 -26.73 12.81 73.50
N SER A 762 -27.18 12.32 74.66
CA SER A 762 -27.84 13.13 75.69
C SER A 762 -26.98 13.22 76.94
N THR A 763 -26.92 14.39 77.56
CA THR A 763 -26.16 14.61 78.79
C THR A 763 -26.92 15.45 79.80
N ASN A 764 -26.82 15.07 81.07
CA ASN A 764 -27.27 15.84 82.22
C ASN A 764 -26.09 16.59 82.91
N LYS A 765 -24.93 16.66 82.26
CA LYS A 765 -23.68 17.17 82.86
C LYS A 765 -23.52 18.70 82.69
N VAL A 766 -24.59 19.44 82.42
CA VAL A 766 -24.58 20.92 82.36
C VAL A 766 -25.37 21.53 83.51
N GLU A 767 -25.12 22.81 83.78
CA GLU A 767 -25.80 23.59 84.80
C GLU A 767 -26.68 24.66 84.12
N GLU A 768 -27.93 24.75 84.54
CA GLU A 768 -28.92 25.69 83.99
C GLU A 768 -28.45 27.15 84.06
N GLY A 769 -28.76 27.93 83.02
CA GLY A 769 -28.35 29.32 82.87
C GLY A 769 -26.88 29.53 82.48
N LYS A 770 -26.06 28.48 82.38
CA LYS A 770 -24.66 28.59 81.92
C LYS A 770 -24.51 28.25 80.44
N ALA A 771 -23.61 28.97 79.77
CA ALA A 771 -23.23 28.69 78.40
C ALA A 771 -22.08 27.66 78.31
N TYR A 772 -22.22 26.75 77.34
CA TYR A 772 -21.24 25.71 77.03
C TYR A 772 -21.01 25.63 75.52
N GLN A 773 -19.81 25.22 75.13
CA GLN A 773 -19.52 24.66 73.81
C GLN A 773 -19.36 23.15 73.95
N PHE A 774 -19.76 22.42 72.93
CA PHE A 774 -19.57 20.99 72.83
C PHE A 774 -18.59 20.66 71.71
N ARG A 775 -17.99 19.48 71.75
CA ARG A 775 -17.30 18.94 70.59
C ARG A 775 -17.39 17.43 70.51
N ILE A 776 -17.39 16.94 69.27
CA ILE A 776 -17.48 15.51 68.94
C ILE A 776 -16.25 15.10 68.14
N LEU A 777 -15.60 14.02 68.54
CA LEU A 777 -14.44 13.43 67.86
C LEU A 777 -14.78 12.00 67.46
N ALA A 778 -14.46 11.59 66.23
CA ALA A 778 -14.63 10.23 65.74
C ALA A 778 -13.34 9.41 65.95
N VAL A 779 -13.46 8.11 66.23
CA VAL A 779 -12.30 7.24 66.51
C VAL A 779 -12.35 5.99 65.64
N ASN A 780 -11.21 5.56 65.12
CA ASN A 780 -11.01 4.26 64.47
C ASN A 780 -9.79 3.53 65.09
N SER A 781 -9.27 2.47 64.45
CA SER A 781 -8.06 1.77 64.93
C SER A 781 -6.77 2.59 64.83
N GLU A 782 -6.74 3.62 64.00
CA GLU A 782 -5.53 4.41 63.71
C GLU A 782 -5.39 5.65 64.58
N GLY A 783 -6.51 6.21 65.07
CA GLY A 783 -6.52 7.34 66.00
C GLY A 783 -7.87 8.06 66.14
N VAL A 784 -7.82 9.23 66.77
CA VAL A 784 -8.94 10.14 67.04
C VAL A 784 -8.91 11.31 66.05
N SER A 785 -10.06 11.63 65.44
CA SER A 785 -10.22 12.73 64.49
C SER A 785 -9.92 14.09 65.11
N ASP A 786 -9.72 15.10 64.27
CA ASP A 786 -9.91 16.49 64.69
C ASP A 786 -11.40 16.73 65.06
N PRO A 787 -11.72 17.67 65.96
CA PRO A 787 -13.07 17.80 66.51
C PRO A 787 -14.03 18.54 65.59
N LEU A 788 -15.31 18.16 65.63
CA LEU A 788 -16.42 19.04 65.30
C LEU A 788 -16.82 19.81 66.56
N GLU A 789 -16.45 21.09 66.67
CA GLU A 789 -16.84 21.96 67.80
C GLU A 789 -18.14 22.74 67.50
N THR A 790 -18.91 23.11 68.53
CA THR A 790 -20.14 23.90 68.41
C THR A 790 -19.94 25.38 68.75
N GLU A 791 -20.90 26.20 68.33
CA GLU A 791 -21.12 27.53 68.89
C GLU A 791 -21.46 27.46 70.39
N GLU A 792 -21.49 28.61 71.06
CA GLU A 792 -21.88 28.71 72.47
C GLU A 792 -23.39 28.54 72.63
N VAL A 793 -23.80 27.64 73.53
CA VAL A 793 -25.21 27.30 73.78
C VAL A 793 -25.50 27.35 75.27
N PHE A 794 -26.58 28.03 75.66
CA PHE A 794 -27.06 28.08 77.04
C PHE A 794 -27.86 26.81 77.38
N ALA A 795 -27.68 26.32 78.60
CA ALA A 795 -28.53 25.27 79.15
C ALA A 795 -29.81 25.90 79.73
N GLY A 796 -30.98 25.55 79.18
CA GLY A 796 -32.28 26.16 79.51
C GLY A 796 -32.76 27.19 78.48
N ASN A 797 -33.98 27.69 78.68
CA ASN A 797 -34.61 28.67 77.79
C ASN A 797 -33.98 30.08 77.95
N PRO A 798 -33.73 30.82 76.85
CA PRO A 798 -33.41 32.25 76.91
C PRO A 798 -34.52 33.07 77.57
N ILE A 799 -34.14 34.17 78.22
CA ILE A 799 -35.06 35.22 78.67
C ILE A 799 -34.89 36.42 77.73
N GLU A 800 -35.99 36.90 77.16
CA GLU A 800 -36.02 38.04 76.24
C GLU A 800 -36.62 39.29 76.93
N PRO A 801 -36.39 40.51 76.42
CA PRO A 801 -37.06 41.71 76.93
C PRO A 801 -38.59 41.67 76.68
N PRO A 802 -39.40 42.45 77.43
CA PRO A 802 -40.85 42.43 77.27
C PRO A 802 -41.34 42.99 75.93
N GLY A 803 -42.57 42.61 75.57
CA GLY A 803 -43.31 43.28 74.50
C GLY A 803 -43.67 44.73 74.83
N PHE A 804 -44.28 45.42 73.87
CA PHE A 804 -44.74 46.79 74.04
C PHE A 804 -45.95 46.88 75.02
N ALA A 805 -45.94 47.90 75.87
CA ALA A 805 -47.12 48.28 76.67
C ALA A 805 -48.21 48.90 75.76
N SER A 806 -49.43 49.09 76.28
CA SER A 806 -50.49 49.75 75.49
C SER A 806 -50.18 51.23 75.23
N GLN A 807 -50.86 51.81 74.24
CA GLN A 807 -50.85 53.26 73.99
C GLN A 807 -51.34 54.01 75.24
N PRO A 808 -50.59 54.99 75.79
CA PRO A 808 -51.01 55.69 77.00
C PRO A 808 -52.20 56.61 76.74
N GLN A 809 -53.16 56.60 77.65
CA GLN A 809 -54.36 57.45 77.61
C GLN A 809 -54.19 58.63 78.56
N VAL A 810 -54.50 59.85 78.10
CA VAL A 810 -54.54 61.05 78.95
C VAL A 810 -55.83 61.04 79.78
N THR A 811 -55.71 61.32 81.07
CA THR A 811 -56.82 61.21 82.04
C THR A 811 -57.06 62.46 82.89
N ASP A 812 -56.08 63.35 82.98
CA ASP A 812 -56.16 64.63 83.71
C ASP A 812 -55.10 65.61 83.15
N VAL A 813 -55.38 66.91 83.20
CA VAL A 813 -54.60 67.99 82.55
C VAL A 813 -54.68 69.28 83.36
N THR A 814 -53.52 69.88 83.63
CA THR A 814 -53.37 71.26 84.13
C THR A 814 -52.34 72.01 83.29
N LYS A 815 -52.08 73.29 83.58
CA LYS A 815 -50.98 74.05 82.95
C LYS A 815 -49.57 73.47 83.18
N GLU A 816 -49.37 72.69 84.24
CA GLU A 816 -48.05 72.23 84.70
C GLU A 816 -47.86 70.71 84.66
N ALA A 817 -48.96 69.93 84.57
CA ALA A 817 -48.92 68.47 84.59
C ALA A 817 -49.99 67.79 83.74
N VAL A 818 -49.71 66.56 83.29
CA VAL A 818 -50.66 65.66 82.61
C VAL A 818 -50.58 64.28 83.23
N THR A 819 -51.73 63.64 83.48
CA THR A 819 -51.77 62.27 84.02
C THR A 819 -52.15 61.25 82.95
N ILE A 820 -51.30 60.24 82.76
CA ILE A 820 -51.50 59.14 81.80
C ILE A 820 -51.69 57.77 82.46
N THR A 821 -52.38 56.86 81.77
CA THR A 821 -52.59 55.45 82.14
C THR A 821 -52.34 54.49 80.99
N TRP A 822 -51.96 53.25 81.27
CA TRP A 822 -51.73 52.18 80.28
C TRP A 822 -52.02 50.78 80.85
N ASN A 823 -51.82 49.76 80.02
CA ASN A 823 -51.86 48.33 80.37
C ASN A 823 -50.51 47.65 80.12
N ALA A 824 -50.28 46.55 80.85
CA ALA A 824 -49.09 45.71 80.71
C ALA A 824 -48.98 45.05 79.32
N PRO A 825 -47.76 44.70 78.86
CA PRO A 825 -47.58 43.93 77.64
C PRO A 825 -48.17 42.51 77.76
N THR A 826 -48.67 41.96 76.66
CA THR A 826 -49.21 40.58 76.59
C THR A 826 -48.14 39.50 76.49
N GLN A 827 -46.88 39.89 76.30
CA GLN A 827 -45.71 39.02 76.27
C GLN A 827 -44.65 39.62 77.21
N ASP A 828 -44.23 38.86 78.22
CA ASP A 828 -43.26 39.30 79.22
C ASP A 828 -41.81 38.91 78.88
N GLY A 829 -41.59 38.15 77.81
CA GLY A 829 -40.28 37.66 77.40
C GLY A 829 -39.77 36.46 78.23
N GLY A 830 -40.64 35.78 78.98
CA GLY A 830 -40.29 34.65 79.83
C GLY A 830 -39.77 35.04 81.22
N ALA A 831 -39.85 36.32 81.59
CA ALA A 831 -39.62 36.79 82.96
C ALA A 831 -40.53 37.99 83.29
N PRO A 832 -41.08 38.05 84.51
CA PRO A 832 -42.09 39.04 84.87
C PRO A 832 -41.58 40.48 84.73
N VAL A 833 -42.47 41.36 84.27
CA VAL A 833 -42.24 42.81 84.17
C VAL A 833 -42.00 43.39 85.56
N LEU A 834 -40.85 44.03 85.74
CA LEU A 834 -40.39 44.63 86.99
C LEU A 834 -40.90 46.07 87.16
N GLY A 835 -41.17 46.77 86.06
CA GLY A 835 -41.70 48.13 86.03
C GLY A 835 -41.69 48.74 84.62
N TYR A 836 -41.97 50.04 84.55
CA TYR A 836 -42.14 50.83 83.32
C TYR A 836 -41.30 52.10 83.32
N ILE A 837 -40.76 52.48 82.15
CA ILE A 837 -40.14 53.79 81.89
C ILE A 837 -41.13 54.62 81.08
N VAL A 838 -41.47 55.80 81.57
CA VAL A 838 -42.34 56.78 80.90
C VAL A 838 -41.45 57.83 80.24
N GLU A 839 -41.74 58.18 78.99
CA GLU A 839 -41.07 59.26 78.27
C GLU A 839 -42.07 60.28 77.74
N ARG A 840 -41.66 61.56 77.75
CA ARG A 840 -42.43 62.68 77.17
C ARG A 840 -41.69 63.32 76.00
N ARG A 841 -42.43 63.92 75.07
CA ARG A 841 -41.91 64.88 74.10
C ARG A 841 -42.86 66.07 73.94
N LYS A 842 -42.33 67.22 73.53
CA LYS A 842 -43.15 68.27 72.90
C LYS A 842 -43.55 67.80 71.50
N LYS A 843 -44.77 68.10 71.05
CA LYS A 843 -45.20 67.79 69.68
C LYS A 843 -44.30 68.47 68.66
N GLY A 844 -43.94 67.75 67.59
CA GLY A 844 -42.93 68.19 66.61
C GLY A 844 -41.47 67.98 67.05
N SER A 845 -41.20 67.59 68.31
CA SER A 845 -39.86 67.14 68.73
C SER A 845 -39.59 65.69 68.31
N ASN A 846 -38.37 65.42 67.84
CA ASN A 846 -37.86 64.06 67.68
C ASN A 846 -37.21 63.51 68.96
N LEU A 847 -36.89 64.38 69.93
CA LEU A 847 -36.31 63.99 71.21
C LEU A 847 -37.41 63.58 72.20
N TRP A 848 -37.37 62.32 72.60
CA TRP A 848 -38.05 61.79 73.78
C TRP A 848 -37.17 62.00 75.03
N VAL A 849 -37.80 62.34 76.16
CA VAL A 849 -37.13 62.60 77.43
C VAL A 849 -37.77 61.72 78.51
N PRO A 850 -37.00 60.89 79.24
CA PRO A 850 -37.55 60.08 80.32
C PRO A 850 -38.06 60.96 81.47
N VAL A 851 -39.22 60.58 82.02
CA VAL A 851 -39.87 61.23 83.15
C VAL A 851 -39.34 60.64 84.46
N ASN A 852 -39.29 59.31 84.55
CA ASN A 852 -38.73 58.56 85.68
C ASN A 852 -37.33 58.00 85.35
N LYS A 853 -36.44 57.98 86.35
CA LYS A 853 -35.10 57.38 86.25
C LYS A 853 -35.14 55.86 86.43
N ASP A 854 -35.87 55.41 87.45
CA ASP A 854 -36.03 54.00 87.82
C ASP A 854 -37.42 53.49 87.38
N PRO A 855 -37.57 52.23 86.90
CA PRO A 855 -38.85 51.74 86.40
C PRO A 855 -39.95 51.72 87.47
N ILE A 856 -41.08 52.38 87.20
CA ILE A 856 -42.23 52.45 88.12
C ILE A 856 -43.14 51.22 87.95
N GLN A 857 -43.67 50.68 89.05
CA GLN A 857 -44.42 49.41 89.01
C GLN A 857 -45.90 49.56 88.64
N GLY A 858 -46.51 50.73 88.88
CA GLY A 858 -47.90 51.01 88.52
C GLY A 858 -48.08 51.40 87.05
N THR A 859 -49.28 51.19 86.49
CA THR A 859 -49.61 51.55 85.10
C THR A 859 -50.28 52.93 84.97
N LYS A 860 -49.95 53.85 85.88
CA LYS A 860 -50.39 55.25 85.91
C LYS A 860 -49.20 56.14 86.27
N CYS A 861 -49.06 57.28 85.61
CA CYS A 861 -48.04 58.28 85.91
C CYS A 861 -48.61 59.69 85.69
N THR A 862 -48.38 60.58 86.65
CA THR A 862 -48.55 62.02 86.46
C THR A 862 -47.20 62.59 86.05
N VAL A 863 -47.16 63.23 84.88
CA VAL A 863 -45.97 63.83 84.28
C VAL A 863 -46.03 65.33 84.50
N ASP A 864 -45.10 65.83 85.31
CA ASP A 864 -45.01 67.21 85.76
C ASP A 864 -43.96 68.02 84.98
N GLY A 865 -43.77 69.29 85.37
CA GLY A 865 -42.83 70.20 84.73
C GLY A 865 -43.12 70.40 83.24
N LEU A 866 -44.41 70.40 82.87
CA LEU A 866 -44.87 70.84 81.56
C LEU A 866 -44.84 72.37 81.49
N LEU A 867 -44.84 72.92 80.28
CA LEU A 867 -45.02 74.36 80.06
C LEU A 867 -46.46 74.62 79.61
N GLU A 868 -47.05 75.67 80.17
CA GLU A 868 -48.37 76.17 79.79
C GLU A 868 -48.46 76.47 78.28
N ASP A 869 -49.64 76.24 77.70
CA ASP A 869 -49.96 76.33 76.27
C ASP A 869 -49.08 75.49 75.32
N THR A 870 -48.21 74.61 75.85
CA THR A 870 -47.37 73.72 75.04
C THR A 870 -48.04 72.36 74.85
N GLU A 871 -48.01 71.84 73.62
CA GLU A 871 -48.56 70.53 73.29
C GLU A 871 -47.52 69.39 73.47
N TYR A 872 -47.90 68.33 74.19
CA TYR A 872 -47.05 67.19 74.56
C TYR A 872 -47.64 65.84 74.11
N GLU A 873 -46.77 64.84 73.98
CA GLU A 873 -47.10 63.42 73.76
C GLU A 873 -46.25 62.53 74.69
N PHE A 874 -46.78 61.36 75.06
CA PHE A 874 -46.17 60.45 76.04
C PHE A 874 -46.11 59.00 75.54
N ARG A 875 -45.07 58.25 75.87
CA ARG A 875 -44.95 56.80 75.57
C ARG A 875 -44.36 56.03 76.75
N VAL A 876 -44.49 54.70 76.73
CA VAL A 876 -44.11 53.83 77.85
C VAL A 876 -43.36 52.58 77.38
N ILE A 877 -42.29 52.22 78.10
CA ILE A 877 -41.46 51.04 77.86
C ILE A 877 -41.59 50.09 79.06
N ALA A 878 -41.89 48.81 78.85
CA ALA A 878 -41.88 47.80 79.92
C ALA A 878 -40.47 47.22 80.13
N VAL A 879 -40.12 46.81 81.36
CA VAL A 879 -38.78 46.34 81.72
C VAL A 879 -38.86 45.01 82.49
N ASN A 880 -38.04 44.01 82.14
CA ASN A 880 -37.86 42.77 82.92
C ASN A 880 -36.36 42.52 83.24
N LYS A 881 -36.00 41.29 83.64
CA LYS A 881 -34.61 40.90 83.93
C LYS A 881 -33.66 40.92 82.73
N ALA A 882 -34.16 40.79 81.49
CA ALA A 882 -33.36 40.90 80.27
C ALA A 882 -33.18 42.36 79.82
N GLY A 883 -33.97 43.30 80.36
CA GLY A 883 -33.82 44.74 80.14
C GLY A 883 -35.11 45.43 79.69
N PRO A 884 -35.01 46.64 79.13
CA PRO A 884 -36.15 47.36 78.56
C PRO A 884 -36.61 46.74 77.24
N GLY A 885 -37.92 46.61 77.09
CA GLY A 885 -38.60 46.17 75.87
C GLY A 885 -38.77 47.29 74.85
N GLN A 886 -39.72 47.10 73.92
CA GLN A 886 -40.03 48.12 72.91
C GLN A 886 -40.94 49.23 73.48
N PRO A 887 -40.75 50.51 73.08
CA PRO A 887 -41.67 51.59 73.46
C PRO A 887 -43.07 51.38 72.87
N SER A 888 -44.09 51.74 73.64
CA SER A 888 -45.48 51.79 73.17
C SER A 888 -45.72 52.90 72.15
N VAL A 889 -46.85 52.80 71.45
CA VAL A 889 -47.36 53.87 70.58
C VAL A 889 -47.58 55.13 71.43
N PRO A 890 -47.16 56.33 70.97
CA PRO A 890 -47.42 57.59 71.65
C PRO A 890 -48.90 57.83 71.96
N SER A 891 -49.18 58.50 73.07
CA SER A 891 -50.51 59.02 73.40
C SER A 891 -51.06 59.94 72.32
N SER A 892 -52.36 60.25 72.40
CA SER A 892 -52.86 61.49 71.79
C SER A 892 -52.08 62.70 72.32
N SER A 893 -51.97 63.74 71.48
CA SER A 893 -51.30 64.97 71.86
C SER A 893 -52.22 65.87 72.69
N VAL A 894 -51.66 66.56 73.68
CA VAL A 894 -52.43 67.35 74.66
C VAL A 894 -51.72 68.66 75.02
N VAL A 895 -52.47 69.75 75.07
CA VAL A 895 -51.98 71.07 75.51
C VAL A 895 -52.10 71.18 77.02
N ALA A 896 -51.01 71.52 77.70
CA ALA A 896 -51.03 71.78 79.14
C ALA A 896 -51.65 73.15 79.42
N LYS A 897 -52.88 73.18 79.95
CA LYS A 897 -53.58 74.40 80.39
C LYS A 897 -54.64 74.06 81.44
N ASP A 898 -55.11 75.05 82.19
CA ASP A 898 -56.16 74.86 83.20
C ASP A 898 -57.59 74.90 82.59
N PRO A 899 -58.57 74.23 83.21
CA PRO A 899 -59.96 74.19 82.74
C PRO A 899 -60.79 75.44 83.13
N VAL A 900 -61.64 75.89 82.21
CA VAL A 900 -62.53 77.07 82.32
C VAL A 900 -63.87 76.69 82.99
N LYS A 901 -64.54 77.62 83.69
CA LYS A 901 -65.79 77.40 84.44
C LYS A 901 -67.00 78.10 83.79
N PRO A 902 -68.22 77.53 83.89
CA PRO A 902 -69.44 78.22 83.47
C PRO A 902 -69.71 79.50 84.27
N PRO A 903 -70.54 80.44 83.78
CA PRO A 903 -70.93 81.63 84.54
C PRO A 903 -71.94 81.29 85.64
N GLY A 904 -71.96 82.09 86.70
CA GLY A 904 -72.93 81.99 87.79
C GLY A 904 -74.30 82.61 87.49
N LEU A 905 -75.07 82.83 88.57
CA LEU A 905 -76.41 83.40 88.54
C LEU A 905 -76.41 84.87 88.11
N VAL A 906 -77.31 85.23 87.20
CA VAL A 906 -77.56 86.61 86.75
C VAL A 906 -78.20 87.40 87.89
N GLN A 907 -77.74 88.62 88.15
CA GLN A 907 -78.22 89.41 89.29
C GLN A 907 -79.38 90.34 88.93
N ASP A 908 -80.17 90.73 89.93
CA ASP A 908 -81.05 91.92 89.87
C ASP A 908 -82.10 91.90 88.74
N LEU A 909 -82.60 90.72 88.35
CA LEU A 909 -83.65 90.59 87.33
C LEU A 909 -84.95 91.23 87.83
N HIS A 910 -85.43 92.27 87.14
CA HIS A 910 -86.68 92.95 87.44
C HIS A 910 -87.38 93.46 86.17
N VAL A 911 -88.68 93.77 86.31
CA VAL A 911 -89.45 94.47 85.27
C VAL A 911 -89.11 95.95 85.33
N SER A 912 -88.65 96.51 84.20
CA SER A 912 -88.32 97.93 84.07
C SER A 912 -89.45 98.76 83.43
N ASP A 913 -90.30 98.13 82.61
CA ASP A 913 -91.50 98.74 82.01
C ASP A 913 -92.48 97.65 81.54
N SER A 914 -93.76 97.99 81.35
CA SER A 914 -94.80 97.08 80.86
C SER A 914 -95.89 97.81 80.09
N SER A 915 -96.42 97.16 79.05
CA SER A 915 -97.55 97.63 78.24
C SER A 915 -98.57 96.51 78.08
N ASN A 916 -99.70 96.80 77.42
CA ASN A 916 -100.68 95.75 77.10
C ASN A 916 -100.19 94.68 76.12
N SER A 917 -99.00 94.84 75.51
CA SER A 917 -98.45 93.89 74.53
C SER A 917 -96.94 93.66 74.64
N SER A 918 -96.28 94.21 75.67
CA SER A 918 -94.85 94.03 75.91
C SER A 918 -94.46 94.13 77.38
N ILE A 919 -93.38 93.47 77.78
CA ILE A 919 -92.75 93.58 79.10
C ILE A 919 -91.25 93.79 78.91
N SER A 920 -90.70 94.84 79.52
CA SER A 920 -89.28 95.16 79.53
C SER A 920 -88.64 94.67 80.81
N LEU A 921 -87.50 93.99 80.67
CA LEU A 921 -86.75 93.38 81.77
C LEU A 921 -85.34 93.95 81.79
N ALA A 922 -84.81 94.16 83.00
CA ALA A 922 -83.43 94.58 83.24
C ALA A 922 -82.79 93.69 84.30
N TRP A 923 -81.46 93.57 84.25
CA TRP A 923 -80.66 92.72 85.13
C TRP A 923 -79.22 93.24 85.24
N ARG A 924 -78.36 92.51 85.95
CA ARG A 924 -76.91 92.75 86.07
C ARG A 924 -76.12 91.46 85.93
N GLU A 925 -74.83 91.58 85.64
CA GLU A 925 -73.96 90.44 85.33
C GLU A 925 -73.72 89.53 86.56
N PRO A 926 -73.38 88.24 86.39
CA PRO A 926 -73.00 87.36 87.49
C PRO A 926 -71.74 87.85 88.21
N ALA A 927 -71.70 87.71 89.53
CA ALA A 927 -70.51 88.00 90.34
C ALA A 927 -69.59 86.78 90.57
N GLU A 928 -70.01 85.58 90.14
CA GLU A 928 -69.24 84.34 90.22
C GLU A 928 -69.28 83.58 88.89
N GLY A 929 -68.31 82.68 88.69
CA GLY A 929 -68.03 82.03 87.40
C GLY A 929 -67.19 82.91 86.47
N ASP A 930 -66.73 82.35 85.34
CA ASP A 930 -65.97 83.12 84.35
C ASP A 930 -66.94 83.95 83.47
N PRO A 931 -66.54 85.14 82.97
CA PRO A 931 -67.46 86.11 82.37
C PRO A 931 -68.35 85.56 81.24
N PRO A 932 -69.63 85.96 81.17
CA PRO A 932 -70.53 85.50 80.12
C PRO A 932 -70.25 86.15 78.76
N SER A 933 -70.43 85.36 77.69
CA SER A 933 -70.53 85.86 76.31
C SER A 933 -71.96 86.26 75.92
N GLY A 934 -72.95 86.06 76.81
CA GLY A 934 -74.30 86.62 76.68
C GLY A 934 -75.33 86.00 77.63
N TYR A 935 -76.59 86.39 77.46
CA TYR A 935 -77.72 86.01 78.30
C TYR A 935 -78.87 85.35 77.53
N ILE A 936 -79.36 84.21 77.98
CA ILE A 936 -80.53 83.52 77.43
C ILE A 936 -81.74 83.87 78.28
N LEU A 937 -82.60 84.75 77.78
CA LEU A 937 -83.89 85.08 78.39
C LEU A 937 -84.99 84.15 77.86
N GLU A 938 -85.79 83.58 78.77
CA GLU A 938 -86.88 82.65 78.48
C GLU A 938 -88.17 83.11 79.17
N MET A 939 -89.31 82.87 78.52
CA MET A 939 -90.64 83.18 79.05
C MET A 939 -91.55 81.94 79.03
N ARG A 940 -92.58 81.95 79.88
CA ARG A 940 -93.74 81.05 79.78
C ARG A 940 -95.01 81.81 80.18
N ALA A 941 -96.13 81.54 79.52
CA ALA A 941 -97.43 82.03 79.96
C ALA A 941 -97.95 81.18 81.13
N GLU A 942 -98.80 81.72 82.01
CA GLU A 942 -99.30 81.04 83.22
C GLU A 942 -100.09 79.74 82.93
N ASP A 943 -100.68 79.63 81.75
CA ASP A 943 -101.35 78.44 81.21
C ASP A 943 -100.39 77.39 80.60
N THR A 944 -99.11 77.72 80.46
CA THR A 944 -98.08 76.87 79.85
C THR A 944 -97.02 76.40 80.87
N LYS A 945 -96.51 75.18 80.69
CA LYS A 945 -95.44 74.61 81.54
C LYS A 945 -94.04 74.68 80.91
N GLU A 946 -93.95 74.96 79.62
CA GLU A 946 -92.69 74.95 78.87
C GLU A 946 -92.11 76.35 78.71
N TRP A 947 -90.78 76.45 78.80
CA TRP A 947 -90.04 77.70 78.66
C TRP A 947 -89.66 77.93 77.19
N SER A 948 -90.11 79.06 76.64
CA SER A 948 -89.78 79.51 75.29
C SER A 948 -88.74 80.61 75.34
N LYS A 949 -87.66 80.48 74.54
CA LYS A 949 -86.63 81.53 74.45
C LYS A 949 -87.17 82.80 73.80
N CYS A 950 -86.91 83.95 74.42
CA CYS A 950 -87.31 85.26 73.90
C CYS A 950 -86.47 85.70 72.68
N THR A 951 -85.27 85.09 72.52
CA THR A 951 -84.35 85.33 71.40
C THR A 951 -83.77 84.02 70.86
N LYS A 952 -83.30 84.03 69.61
CA LYS A 952 -82.58 82.89 68.98
C LYS A 952 -81.09 82.85 69.31
N ILE A 953 -80.53 83.96 69.77
CA ILE A 953 -79.10 84.18 70.08
C ILE A 953 -79.05 84.80 71.49
N PRO A 954 -78.03 84.48 72.33
CA PRO A 954 -77.84 85.16 73.60
C PRO A 954 -77.79 86.68 73.46
N ILE A 955 -78.47 87.37 74.37
CA ILE A 955 -78.56 88.81 74.47
C ILE A 955 -77.22 89.33 75.04
N SER A 956 -76.59 90.30 74.39
CA SER A 956 -75.29 90.86 74.80
C SER A 956 -75.40 92.07 75.74
N GLY A 957 -76.62 92.57 75.97
CA GLY A 957 -76.91 93.66 76.91
C GLY A 957 -77.59 93.19 78.18
N THR A 958 -77.73 94.10 79.15
CA THR A 958 -78.33 93.85 80.47
C THR A 958 -79.82 94.23 80.59
N CYS A 959 -80.50 94.45 79.46
CA CYS A 959 -81.95 94.62 79.40
C CYS A 959 -82.51 94.14 78.06
N TYR A 960 -83.79 93.77 78.05
CA TYR A 960 -84.51 93.33 76.84
C TYR A 960 -86.03 93.51 76.97
N THR A 961 -86.68 93.95 75.89
CA THR A 961 -88.15 94.09 75.81
C THR A 961 -88.75 92.91 75.06
N VAL A 962 -89.55 92.11 75.76
CA VAL A 962 -90.33 91.02 75.16
C VAL A 962 -91.66 91.59 74.68
N GLY A 963 -91.81 91.75 73.36
CA GLY A 963 -93.05 92.19 72.71
C GLY A 963 -93.88 91.06 72.13
N GLY A 964 -95.13 91.36 71.73
CA GLY A 964 -96.06 90.39 71.16
C GLY A 964 -96.84 89.57 72.19
N LEU A 965 -96.95 90.09 73.43
CA LEU A 965 -97.65 89.44 74.53
C LEU A 965 -99.17 89.73 74.47
N THR A 966 -99.97 88.83 75.04
CA THR A 966 -101.43 88.97 75.10
C THR A 966 -101.84 89.85 76.28
N GLU A 967 -102.66 90.87 76.04
CA GLU A 967 -103.13 91.78 77.11
C GLU A 967 -103.76 91.01 78.30
N ARG A 968 -103.41 91.43 79.53
CA ARG A 968 -103.82 90.85 80.83
C ARG A 968 -103.36 89.42 81.10
N GLN A 969 -102.81 88.71 80.12
CA GLN A 969 -102.18 87.40 80.34
C GLN A 969 -100.93 87.56 81.19
N LYS A 970 -100.69 86.60 82.09
CA LYS A 970 -99.56 86.58 83.00
C LYS A 970 -98.44 85.71 82.43
N TYR A 971 -97.22 86.21 82.49
CA TYR A 971 -96.01 85.58 81.99
C TYR A 971 -94.94 85.52 83.08
N PHE A 972 -94.31 84.37 83.24
CA PHE A 972 -93.10 84.22 84.06
C PHE A 972 -91.88 84.35 83.14
N PHE A 973 -90.81 84.97 83.65
CA PHE A 973 -89.57 85.21 82.91
C PHE A 973 -88.39 84.69 83.72
N ARG A 974 -87.43 84.05 83.05
CA ARG A 974 -86.17 83.64 83.65
C ARG A 974 -85.01 83.89 82.71
N ILE A 975 -83.81 84.06 83.25
CA ILE A 975 -82.61 84.37 82.49
C ILE A 975 -81.41 83.52 82.93
N ARG A 976 -80.53 83.19 81.98
CA ARG A 976 -79.30 82.40 82.20
C ARG A 976 -78.11 83.10 81.55
N ALA A 977 -76.98 83.15 82.24
CA ALA A 977 -75.70 83.52 81.63
C ALA A 977 -75.11 82.34 80.81
N VAL A 978 -74.23 82.58 79.84
CA VAL A 978 -73.52 81.52 79.09
C VAL A 978 -72.09 81.95 78.70
N ASN A 979 -71.13 81.04 78.72
CA ASN A 979 -69.77 81.20 78.18
C ASN A 979 -69.28 79.90 77.48
N GLU A 980 -68.00 79.81 77.12
CA GLU A 980 -67.42 78.63 76.43
C GLU A 980 -67.47 77.32 77.24
N ALA A 981 -67.48 77.39 78.57
CA ALA A 981 -67.57 76.23 79.46
C ALA A 981 -69.03 75.78 79.70
N GLY A 982 -70.03 76.61 79.40
CA GLY A 982 -71.43 76.20 79.42
C GLY A 982 -72.44 77.31 79.73
N VAL A 983 -73.70 76.90 79.89
CA VAL A 983 -74.82 77.77 80.32
C VAL A 983 -74.95 77.69 81.85
N GLY A 984 -74.92 78.85 82.50
CA GLY A 984 -75.11 79.00 83.95
C GLY A 984 -76.53 78.67 84.41
N GLU A 985 -76.75 78.74 85.71
CA GLU A 985 -78.07 78.46 86.32
C GLU A 985 -79.10 79.58 86.04
N PRO A 986 -80.41 79.26 86.02
CA PRO A 986 -81.45 80.23 85.74
C PRO A 986 -81.87 81.03 86.98
N VAL A 987 -82.09 82.33 86.78
CA VAL A 987 -82.79 83.20 87.73
C VAL A 987 -84.16 83.55 87.15
N GLU A 988 -85.23 83.19 87.85
CA GLU A 988 -86.63 83.43 87.50
C GLU A 988 -87.18 84.62 88.32
N LEU A 989 -88.12 85.38 87.76
CA LEU A 989 -88.88 86.37 88.54
C LEU A 989 -89.83 85.65 89.52
N ASP A 990 -89.74 86.01 90.81
CA ASP A 990 -90.54 85.41 91.89
C ASP A 990 -92.05 85.47 91.61
N GLU A 991 -92.53 86.53 90.97
CA GLU A 991 -93.92 86.69 90.53
C GLU A 991 -94.06 86.85 89.01
N GLY A 992 -95.01 86.11 88.43
CA GLY A 992 -95.38 86.26 87.03
C GLY A 992 -96.08 87.59 86.75
N VAL A 993 -95.65 88.26 85.68
CA VAL A 993 -95.97 89.63 85.32
C VAL A 993 -97.09 89.65 84.29
N ARG A 994 -98.09 90.54 84.43
CA ARG A 994 -99.17 90.70 83.43
C ARG A 994 -98.82 91.74 82.37
N ALA A 995 -99.09 91.46 81.10
CA ALA A 995 -98.98 92.44 80.03
C ALA A 995 -100.14 93.46 80.13
N MET A 996 -99.92 94.52 80.89
CA MET A 996 -100.82 95.65 81.10
C MET A 996 -99.99 96.94 81.21
N PRO A 997 -100.51 98.12 80.83
CA PRO A 997 -99.83 99.38 81.12
C PRO A 997 -99.80 99.65 82.64
N PRO A 998 -98.78 100.36 83.16
CA PRO A 998 -98.71 100.73 84.57
C PRO A 998 -99.92 101.61 84.99
N PRO A 999 -100.40 101.49 86.23
CA PRO A 999 -101.62 102.17 86.67
C PRO A 999 -101.44 103.69 86.75
N GLY A 1000 -102.19 104.42 85.92
CA GLY A 1000 -102.29 105.88 85.98
C GLY A 1000 -103.15 106.36 87.15
N LEU A 1001 -102.79 107.51 87.72
CA LEU A 1001 -103.45 108.08 88.91
C LEU A 1001 -104.92 108.49 88.66
N THR A 1002 -105.78 108.17 89.62
CA THR A 1002 -107.03 108.91 89.89
C THR A 1002 -106.96 109.55 91.27
N THR A 1003 -107.40 110.79 91.39
CA THR A 1003 -107.26 111.62 92.60
C THR A 1003 -108.39 111.46 93.62
N THR A 1004 -108.06 111.78 94.88
CA THR A 1004 -108.87 111.78 96.13
C THR A 1004 -109.22 110.40 96.68
#